data_AF-A0A1E3A3M1-F1
#
_entry.id   AF-A0A1E3A3M1-F1
#
_cell.length_a   1.000
_cell.length_b   1.000
_cell.length_c   1.000
_cell.angle_alpha   90.00
_cell.angle_beta   90.00
_cell.angle_gamma   90.00
#
_symmetry.space_group_name_H-M   'P 1'
#
loop_
_entity.id
_entity.type
_entity.pdbx_description
1 polymer ?
#
loop_
_entity_poly.entity_id
_entity_poly.type
_entity_poly.pdbx_seq_one_letter_code
_entity_poly.pdbx_strand_id
1 'polypeptide(L)'
;MRIEDREQLFENPAGEYRGRPFWAWNGKLTEEELLRQIDIFRQMGFSGFFMHSRTGLETEYLGEEWFRLINRCADYAAEKGMEAWLYDEDRWPSGSAGGMVTKTEEYRASFLEMREYTAQEWAEYPVMEKDVASFAIVFEKGDMRKVRPLKLKELPEKEETAVVFGVIRAECSDNYNEFTYVDTMSRPAVEQYIRLTHERYARECGARLGESIPGIFTDEPHRGPLFSVFSGGKETAVPYTPDLFAEFKKRFGYDLKERLPELFFRYTGEELSAASRDYIELCQELFLENFAQPIQNWCHENKLLFTGHVLHEDSLTAQTVMQGSLMRFYEYMDYPGVDVLTEKNDSWWIVKQISSVARQLDKKWVLSELYGCTGWQMDLEDYKQVGDWQALFGINLRCPHLSWYTMKGEAKRDYPASIFFQSAWYPEYRNLEDYFSRINVLMADADPVCGVLVINPIESVWARSRSGAFRGLESVREGINRLEERYRDTFRFLTDNHIDFDYGEEDILARHGSVRDGLLCVGKCAYHTVLVAGMETMRTTTWELLEEYRKQGGRLVFAGEAPGYVDVQPSEKVRELARRAQQIPFEKEKIVSSCSAQQIKLTGKNASGVAVQMRKTGQETLIFLLNMDRDHAAGKVTLSLEEDGYPELWDAMSGKIAACVFRKKDGRMEIPLTFAAGEEKLLVITAQCRPCPKPEKHSWEKISCLPEEYEYQLSEENICVLDMVRVTLEDGRGLPCREVLKADRELRDILGIPWRGGEMLQPWYEEKKNGIPAEPLSVIAMEYRFEAEAVPRECSLVLEDLEHVTGISLGETEIPLKAEGKWLDTCFDRISLPSGCIREGVNSLRITYAYYKTCGIEAVYLLGNFGVRLDGGKKKAVLTELPKRLKAGDITAQGLPFYSGRIRYFLPDLEKGLYKIRVAGTNAACVRVIGREDALIMQAPYEAVSEDPQAIELVFGRRNTFGPLHQWPAVDAAYGPGNFVTEGRAFRDSYVLIKQGLLKEPVIRKERKEAADE
;
A
#
# COMPACT_ATOMS: atom_id res chain seq x y z
N MET A 1 23.78 -1.58 21.71
CA MET A 1 23.21 -2.83 22.28
C MET A 1 24.30 -3.89 22.26
N ARG A 2 24.48 -4.70 23.31
CA ARG A 2 25.45 -5.81 23.26
C ARG A 2 24.88 -6.95 22.42
N ILE A 3 25.73 -7.80 21.86
CA ILE A 3 25.29 -8.90 20.99
C ILE A 3 24.38 -9.89 21.71
N GLU A 4 24.61 -10.16 23.00
CA GLU A 4 23.76 -11.07 23.80
C GLU A 4 22.36 -10.50 24.01
N ASP A 5 22.24 -9.18 24.22
CA ASP A 5 20.94 -8.52 24.37
C ASP A 5 20.18 -8.57 23.02
N ARG A 6 20.90 -8.43 21.90
CA ARG A 6 20.34 -8.54 20.54
C ARG A 6 19.89 -9.95 20.21
N GLU A 7 20.64 -10.96 20.64
CA GLU A 7 20.30 -12.38 20.48
C GLU A 7 18.99 -12.72 21.19
N GLN A 8 18.80 -12.23 22.42
CA GLN A 8 17.53 -12.39 23.14
C GLN A 8 16.35 -11.72 22.43
N LEU A 9 16.56 -10.49 21.94
CA LEU A 9 15.54 -9.79 21.14
C LEU A 9 15.27 -10.47 19.80
N PHE A 10 16.25 -11.12 19.18
CA PHE A 10 16.05 -11.84 17.94
C PHE A 10 15.26 -13.14 18.16
N GLU A 11 15.48 -13.83 19.27
CA GLU A 11 14.64 -14.98 19.62
C GLU A 11 13.20 -14.52 19.93
N ASN A 12 13.05 -13.44 20.70
CA ASN A 12 11.78 -12.90 21.17
C ASN A 12 11.69 -11.37 20.95
N PRO A 13 11.29 -10.91 19.75
CA PRO A 13 11.25 -9.49 19.44
C PRO A 13 10.24 -8.71 20.28
N ALA A 14 10.69 -7.56 20.79
CA ALA A 14 9.86 -6.62 21.54
C ALA A 14 8.77 -5.97 20.67
N GLY A 15 7.75 -5.43 21.34
CA GLY A 15 6.58 -4.81 20.69
C GLY A 15 6.94 -3.66 19.74
N GLU A 16 7.99 -2.88 20.03
CA GLU A 16 8.36 -1.72 19.21
C GLU A 16 8.71 -2.11 17.76
N TYR A 17 9.28 -3.30 17.56
CA TYR A 17 9.73 -3.82 16.25
C TYR A 17 8.62 -4.50 15.43
N ARG A 18 7.38 -4.57 15.94
CA ARG A 18 6.24 -5.27 15.31
C ARG A 18 5.35 -4.31 14.53
N GLY A 19 4.57 -4.85 13.59
CA GLY A 19 3.66 -4.06 12.77
C GLY A 19 2.46 -3.51 13.55
N ARG A 20 1.83 -2.48 12.97
CA ARG A 20 0.59 -1.86 13.44
C ARG A 20 -0.35 -1.72 12.25
N PRO A 21 -1.31 -2.64 12.01
CA PRO A 21 -2.17 -2.60 10.84
C PRO A 21 -3.18 -1.46 10.90
N PHE A 22 -3.66 -1.06 9.73
CA PHE A 22 -4.90 -0.29 9.67
C PHE A 22 -6.07 -1.15 10.10
N TRP A 23 -6.85 -0.61 11.03
CA TRP A 23 -8.09 -1.20 11.49
C TRP A 23 -9.26 -0.36 11.00
N ALA A 24 -9.89 -0.83 9.93
CA ALA A 24 -11.02 -0.20 9.30
C ALA A 24 -12.25 -0.30 10.21
N TRP A 25 -12.59 0.81 10.84
CA TRP A 25 -13.85 1.01 11.54
C TRP A 25 -14.93 1.33 10.51
N ASN A 26 -15.75 0.33 10.22
CA ASN A 26 -16.89 0.38 9.31
C ASN A 26 -18.10 -0.33 9.96
N GLY A 27 -19.31 -0.14 9.42
CA GLY A 27 -20.55 -0.65 10.02
C GLY A 27 -20.87 -0.01 11.38
N LYS A 28 -21.76 -0.66 12.16
CA LYS A 28 -22.06 -0.27 13.54
C LYS A 28 -21.04 -0.85 14.50
N LEU A 29 -20.28 0.04 15.13
CA LEU A 29 -19.23 -0.34 16.09
C LEU A 29 -19.85 -0.71 17.44
N THR A 30 -19.36 -1.78 18.05
CA THR A 30 -19.75 -2.22 19.39
C THR A 30 -18.50 -2.48 20.24
N GLU A 31 -18.57 -2.15 21.53
CA GLU A 31 -17.41 -2.33 22.42
C GLU A 31 -16.96 -3.80 22.48
N GLU A 32 -17.90 -4.74 22.64
CA GLU A 32 -17.59 -6.17 22.73
C GLU A 32 -16.79 -6.67 21.52
N GLU A 33 -17.23 -6.32 20.31
CA GLU A 33 -16.57 -6.76 19.09
C GLU A 33 -15.20 -6.08 18.91
N LEU A 34 -15.10 -4.77 19.21
CA LEU A 34 -13.83 -4.05 19.15
C LEU A 34 -12.78 -4.68 20.10
N LEU A 35 -13.17 -5.02 21.34
CA LEU A 35 -12.25 -5.64 22.30
C LEU A 35 -11.85 -7.06 21.86
N ARG A 36 -12.78 -7.84 21.30
CA ARG A 36 -12.49 -9.17 20.71
C ARG A 36 -11.45 -9.06 19.60
N GLN A 37 -11.58 -8.07 18.73
CA GLN A 37 -10.67 -7.83 17.61
C GLN A 37 -9.26 -7.41 18.09
N ILE A 38 -9.14 -6.64 19.18
CA ILE A 38 -7.84 -6.32 19.79
C ILE A 38 -7.11 -7.60 20.23
N ASP A 39 -7.81 -8.57 20.84
CA ASP A 39 -7.20 -9.85 21.21
C ASP A 39 -6.75 -10.66 19.98
N ILE A 40 -7.44 -10.55 18.84
CA ILE A 40 -7.03 -11.17 17.58
C ILE A 40 -5.76 -10.52 17.03
N PHE A 41 -5.67 -9.18 17.01
CA PHE A 41 -4.43 -8.51 16.58
C PHE A 41 -3.23 -8.98 17.40
N ARG A 42 -3.41 -9.13 18.71
CA ARG A 42 -2.38 -9.72 19.59
C ARG A 42 -2.04 -11.16 19.21
N GLN A 43 -3.04 -12.00 18.94
CA GLN A 43 -2.83 -13.38 18.50
C GLN A 43 -2.02 -13.45 17.20
N MET A 44 -2.29 -12.52 16.28
CA MET A 44 -1.57 -12.37 15.01
C MET A 44 -0.15 -11.80 15.16
N GLY A 45 0.27 -11.43 16.37
CA GLY A 45 1.63 -10.97 16.65
C GLY A 45 1.87 -9.48 16.43
N PHE A 46 0.82 -8.68 16.25
CA PHE A 46 0.92 -7.21 16.21
C PHE A 46 1.09 -6.60 17.60
N SER A 47 1.66 -5.40 17.66
CA SER A 47 1.85 -4.63 18.89
C SER A 47 0.98 -3.37 18.98
N GLY A 48 0.18 -3.07 17.97
CA GLY A 48 -0.74 -1.96 17.97
C GLY A 48 -1.60 -1.95 16.73
N PHE A 49 -2.34 -0.87 16.50
CA PHE A 49 -3.23 -0.68 15.35
C PHE A 49 -3.61 0.80 15.19
N PHE A 50 -4.03 1.18 13.99
CA PHE A 50 -4.55 2.52 13.67
C PHE A 50 -6.08 2.46 13.52
N MET A 51 -6.82 3.18 14.37
CA MET A 51 -8.29 3.19 14.37
C MET A 51 -8.84 4.10 13.27
N HIS A 52 -9.07 3.54 12.09
CA HIS A 52 -9.30 4.26 10.83
C HIS A 52 -10.77 4.21 10.41
N SER A 53 -11.46 5.35 10.27
CA SER A 53 -12.82 5.40 9.70
C SER A 53 -12.83 4.97 8.23
N ARG A 54 -13.65 4.00 7.83
CA ARG A 54 -13.68 3.49 6.44
C ARG A 54 -15.09 3.44 5.84
N THR A 55 -15.14 3.09 4.56
CA THR A 55 -16.38 2.96 3.77
C THR A 55 -17.43 2.13 4.49
N GLY A 56 -18.62 2.69 4.69
CA GLY A 56 -19.75 2.02 5.30
C GLY A 56 -19.85 2.22 6.81
N LEU A 57 -19.17 3.21 7.40
CA LEU A 57 -19.27 3.51 8.83
C LEU A 57 -20.69 3.99 9.20
N GLU A 58 -21.34 3.30 10.14
CA GLU A 58 -22.66 3.66 10.70
C GLU A 58 -22.54 4.43 12.03
N THR A 59 -21.50 4.16 12.83
CA THR A 59 -21.25 4.95 14.06
C THR A 59 -20.78 6.36 13.69
N GLU A 60 -21.46 7.39 14.20
CA GLU A 60 -21.13 8.80 13.90
C GLU A 60 -19.66 9.14 14.14
N TYR A 61 -18.95 9.50 13.05
CA TYR A 61 -17.57 9.97 13.11
C TYR A 61 -17.47 11.23 13.98
N LEU A 62 -16.55 11.21 14.95
CA LEU A 62 -16.43 12.22 15.99
C LEU A 62 -17.76 12.45 16.76
N GLY A 63 -18.64 11.46 16.85
CA GLY A 63 -19.79 11.45 17.76
C GLY A 63 -19.39 11.09 19.20
N GLU A 64 -20.33 11.17 20.14
CA GLU A 64 -20.08 10.77 21.54
C GLU A 64 -19.67 9.28 21.64
N GLU A 65 -20.37 8.42 20.90
CA GLU A 65 -20.08 6.98 20.85
C GLU A 65 -18.69 6.69 20.28
N TRP A 66 -18.26 7.43 19.26
CA TRP A 66 -16.92 7.32 18.67
C TRP A 66 -15.83 7.52 19.72
N PHE A 67 -15.85 8.64 20.45
CA PHE A 67 -14.83 8.93 21.46
C PHE A 67 -14.88 7.96 22.64
N ARG A 68 -16.08 7.53 23.04
CA ARG A 68 -16.22 6.49 24.06
C ARG A 68 -15.50 5.21 23.62
N LEU A 69 -15.70 4.77 22.38
CA LEU A 69 -15.07 3.56 21.85
C LEU A 69 -13.56 3.71 21.65
N ILE A 70 -13.07 4.86 21.18
CA ILE A 70 -11.63 5.17 21.10
C ILE A 70 -10.98 5.01 22.47
N ASN A 71 -11.56 5.63 23.51
CA ASN A 71 -11.04 5.55 24.88
C ASN A 71 -11.05 4.12 25.43
N ARG A 72 -12.12 3.35 25.17
CA ARG A 72 -12.21 1.95 25.59
C ARG A 72 -11.17 1.07 24.89
N CYS A 73 -10.94 1.28 23.59
CA CYS A 73 -9.91 0.55 22.84
C CYS A 73 -8.51 0.91 23.34
N ALA A 74 -8.22 2.18 23.61
CA ALA A 74 -6.93 2.61 24.16
C ALA A 74 -6.66 2.02 25.55
N ASP A 75 -7.65 2.04 26.45
CA ASP A 75 -7.52 1.44 27.78
C ASP A 75 -7.24 -0.06 27.69
N TYR A 76 -8.02 -0.77 26.87
CA TYR A 76 -7.85 -2.22 26.71
C TYR A 76 -6.54 -2.59 26.01
N ALA A 77 -6.11 -1.82 25.00
CA ALA A 77 -4.82 -2.02 24.35
C ALA A 77 -3.67 -1.89 25.35
N ALA A 78 -3.69 -0.86 26.21
CA ALA A 78 -2.69 -0.68 27.25
C ALA A 78 -2.65 -1.86 28.24
N GLU A 79 -3.81 -2.38 28.66
CA GLU A 79 -3.90 -3.60 29.50
C GLU A 79 -3.26 -4.83 28.83
N LYS A 80 -3.26 -4.88 27.50
CA LYS A 80 -2.68 -5.97 26.70
C LYS A 80 -1.23 -5.70 26.27
N GLY A 81 -0.67 -4.55 26.59
CA GLY A 81 0.66 -4.13 26.14
C GLY A 81 0.72 -3.79 24.65
N MET A 82 -0.38 -3.25 24.11
CA MET A 82 -0.52 -2.82 22.73
C MET A 82 -0.74 -1.30 22.63
N GLU A 83 -0.43 -0.74 21.47
CA GLU A 83 -0.58 0.67 21.15
C GLU A 83 -1.87 0.95 20.33
N ALA A 84 -2.70 1.90 20.77
CA ALA A 84 -3.88 2.33 20.04
C ALA A 84 -3.63 3.70 19.39
N TRP A 85 -3.40 3.73 18.09
CA TRP A 85 -3.10 4.96 17.35
C TRP A 85 -4.37 5.61 16.81
N LEU A 86 -4.40 6.94 16.87
CA LEU A 86 -5.46 7.73 16.26
C LEU A 86 -5.26 7.82 14.75
N TYR A 87 -6.37 8.06 14.07
CA TYR A 87 -6.43 8.42 12.66
C TYR A 87 -7.26 9.72 12.56
N ASP A 88 -6.77 10.70 11.80
CA ASP A 88 -7.24 12.09 11.86
C ASP A 88 -8.39 12.43 10.88
N GLU A 89 -8.89 11.45 10.13
CA GLU A 89 -9.86 11.67 9.04
C GLU A 89 -11.01 10.64 8.98
N ASP A 90 -12.13 11.03 8.35
CA ASP A 90 -13.17 10.12 7.87
C ASP A 90 -12.86 9.67 6.44
N ARG A 91 -12.48 8.41 6.27
CA ARG A 91 -11.79 7.90 5.08
C ARG A 91 -10.47 8.64 4.89
N TRP A 92 -10.10 8.94 3.66
CA TRP A 92 -8.89 9.66 3.26
C TRP A 92 -9.29 10.55 2.06
N PRO A 93 -8.50 11.57 1.69
CA PRO A 93 -7.30 12.09 2.34
C PRO A 93 -7.56 13.02 3.53
N SER A 94 -6.58 13.12 4.43
CA SER A 94 -6.61 13.95 5.64
C SER A 94 -6.68 15.44 5.35
N GLY A 95 -7.50 16.14 6.16
CA GLY A 95 -7.61 17.61 6.20
C GLY A 95 -9.05 18.13 6.11
N SER A 96 -10.00 17.29 5.70
CA SER A 96 -11.39 17.68 5.47
C SER A 96 -12.31 17.42 6.67
N ALA A 97 -11.95 16.49 7.56
CA ALA A 97 -12.79 15.95 8.63
C ALA A 97 -14.14 15.43 8.10
N GLY A 98 -14.13 14.55 7.09
CA GLY A 98 -15.32 14.05 6.39
C GLY A 98 -16.12 15.16 5.71
N GLY A 99 -15.43 16.19 5.21
CA GLY A 99 -16.01 17.39 4.61
C GLY A 99 -16.44 18.49 5.59
N MET A 100 -16.37 18.28 6.92
CA MET A 100 -16.83 19.24 7.92
C MET A 100 -16.09 20.58 7.90
N VAL A 101 -14.79 20.59 7.55
CA VAL A 101 -14.00 21.83 7.39
C VAL A 101 -14.55 22.67 6.24
N THR A 102 -14.83 22.01 5.12
CA THR A 102 -15.20 22.61 3.83
C THR A 102 -16.67 22.99 3.69
N LYS A 103 -17.45 22.87 4.77
CA LYS A 103 -18.74 23.55 4.92
C LYS A 103 -18.59 25.06 4.71
N THR A 104 -17.47 25.62 5.13
CA THR A 104 -17.07 27.00 4.84
C THR A 104 -16.44 27.03 3.45
N GLU A 105 -17.05 27.73 2.50
CA GLU A 105 -16.59 27.75 1.11
C GLU A 105 -15.19 28.34 0.90
N GLU A 106 -14.75 29.21 1.81
CA GLU A 106 -13.42 29.80 1.82
C GLU A 106 -12.31 28.81 2.15
N TYR A 107 -12.64 27.68 2.81
CA TYR A 107 -11.69 26.63 3.18
C TYR A 107 -11.60 25.50 2.14
N ARG A 108 -12.37 25.59 1.05
CA ARG A 108 -12.35 24.61 -0.03
C ARG A 108 -11.08 24.76 -0.86
N ALA A 109 -10.52 23.61 -1.27
CA ALA A 109 -9.47 23.57 -2.26
C ALA A 109 -9.87 24.43 -3.48
N SER A 110 -8.93 25.24 -3.94
CA SER A 110 -9.13 26.17 -5.05
C SER A 110 -8.02 26.02 -6.07
N PHE A 111 -8.32 26.38 -7.32
CA PHE A 111 -7.40 26.23 -8.44
C PHE A 111 -7.39 27.49 -9.29
N LEU A 112 -6.22 27.85 -9.79
CA LEU A 112 -6.07 28.84 -10.85
C LEU A 112 -6.19 28.12 -12.20
N GLU A 113 -7.29 28.37 -12.91
CA GLU A 113 -7.60 27.76 -14.20
C GLU A 113 -7.29 28.74 -15.34
N MET A 114 -6.68 28.21 -16.40
CA MET A 114 -6.43 28.87 -17.67
C MET A 114 -7.50 28.45 -18.69
N ARG A 115 -8.06 29.42 -19.41
CA ARG A 115 -9.08 29.24 -20.45
C ARG A 115 -8.72 30.02 -21.70
N GLU A 116 -8.75 29.35 -22.84
CA GLU A 116 -8.50 29.94 -24.15
C GLU A 116 -9.81 30.35 -24.83
N TYR A 117 -9.80 31.50 -25.50
CA TYR A 117 -10.92 32.03 -26.24
C TYR A 117 -10.47 32.51 -27.63
N THR A 118 -11.26 32.18 -28.65
CA THR A 118 -11.16 32.82 -29.95
C THR A 118 -11.52 34.30 -29.85
N ALA A 119 -11.14 35.10 -30.86
CA ALA A 119 -11.48 36.52 -30.92
C ALA A 119 -13.01 36.77 -30.83
N GLN A 120 -13.82 35.86 -31.40
CA GLN A 120 -15.27 35.96 -31.34
C GLN A 120 -15.79 35.65 -29.94
N GLU A 121 -15.34 34.56 -29.31
CA GLU A 121 -15.77 34.19 -27.97
C GLU A 121 -15.34 35.24 -26.93
N TRP A 122 -14.15 35.83 -27.09
CA TRP A 122 -13.68 36.90 -26.23
C TRP A 122 -14.53 38.17 -26.33
N ALA A 123 -15.02 38.51 -27.53
CA ALA A 123 -15.90 39.67 -27.72
C ALA A 123 -17.21 39.55 -26.93
N GLU A 124 -17.65 38.32 -26.67
CA GLU A 124 -18.89 37.99 -25.96
C GLU A 124 -18.65 37.59 -24.48
N TYR A 125 -17.40 37.58 -24.03
CA TYR A 125 -17.02 37.05 -22.71
C TYR A 125 -17.58 37.90 -21.55
N PRO A 126 -18.40 37.33 -20.64
CA PRO A 126 -18.85 38.02 -19.46
C PRO A 126 -17.74 38.04 -18.42
N VAL A 127 -17.32 39.24 -17.99
CA VAL A 127 -16.33 39.40 -16.92
C VAL A 127 -16.82 38.74 -15.66
N MET A 128 -15.99 37.90 -15.07
CA MET A 128 -16.31 37.24 -13.81
C MET A 128 -15.47 37.80 -12.68
N GLU A 129 -16.04 37.92 -11.48
CA GLU A 129 -15.32 38.37 -10.27
C GLU A 129 -14.09 37.50 -9.96
N LYS A 130 -14.13 36.24 -10.39
CA LYS A 130 -13.05 35.27 -10.24
C LYS A 130 -11.90 35.40 -11.25
N ASP A 131 -12.01 36.30 -12.23
CA ASP A 131 -10.95 36.50 -13.21
C ASP A 131 -9.77 37.28 -12.61
N VAL A 132 -8.57 36.74 -12.80
CA VAL A 132 -7.32 37.28 -12.23
C VAL A 132 -6.59 38.14 -13.25
N ALA A 133 -6.41 37.64 -14.47
CA ALA A 133 -5.70 38.34 -15.54
C ALA A 133 -6.06 37.79 -16.92
N SER A 134 -5.88 38.61 -17.96
CA SER A 134 -6.09 38.24 -19.36
C SER A 134 -4.92 38.67 -20.24
N PHE A 135 -4.58 37.83 -21.22
CA PHE A 135 -3.46 38.00 -22.13
C PHE A 135 -3.86 37.71 -23.57
N ALA A 136 -3.18 38.36 -24.51
CA ALA A 136 -3.20 38.00 -25.92
C ALA A 136 -1.87 37.31 -26.24
N ILE A 137 -1.95 36.09 -26.76
CA ILE A 137 -0.79 35.23 -27.00
C ILE A 137 -0.74 34.85 -28.48
N VAL A 138 0.44 34.98 -29.08
CA VAL A 138 0.72 34.42 -30.41
C VAL A 138 1.47 33.11 -30.20
N PHE A 139 0.88 32.00 -30.66
CA PHE A 139 1.49 30.69 -30.58
C PHE A 139 2.27 30.33 -31.85
N GLU A 140 3.39 29.63 -31.67
CA GLU A 140 4.15 28.96 -32.73
C GLU A 140 4.36 27.50 -32.35
N LYS A 141 3.69 26.58 -33.08
CA LYS A 141 3.73 25.13 -32.82
C LYS A 141 3.37 24.74 -31.37
N GLY A 142 2.50 25.51 -30.72
CA GLY A 142 2.06 25.29 -29.33
C GLY A 142 2.89 26.01 -28.27
N ASP A 143 3.98 26.67 -28.66
CA ASP A 143 4.82 27.48 -27.76
C ASP A 143 4.48 28.97 -27.90
N MET A 144 4.66 29.75 -26.83
CA MET A 144 4.45 31.19 -26.88
C MET A 144 5.57 31.87 -27.67
N ARG A 145 5.21 32.61 -28.72
CA ARG A 145 6.15 33.47 -29.43
C ARG A 145 6.11 34.91 -28.92
N LYS A 146 4.91 35.41 -28.63
CA LYS A 146 4.66 36.74 -28.09
C LYS A 146 3.51 36.70 -27.10
N VAL A 147 3.60 37.54 -26.09
CA VAL A 147 2.56 37.74 -25.09
C VAL A 147 2.43 39.24 -24.79
N ARG A 148 1.19 39.69 -24.56
CA ARG A 148 0.91 41.01 -24.01
C ARG A 148 -0.32 40.96 -23.12
N PRO A 149 -0.42 41.82 -22.09
CA PRO A 149 -1.67 41.98 -21.35
C PRO A 149 -2.80 42.36 -22.30
N LEU A 150 -3.97 41.75 -22.12
CA LEU A 150 -5.16 42.04 -22.92
C LEU A 150 -6.18 42.74 -22.03
N LYS A 151 -6.51 44.00 -22.33
CA LYS A 151 -7.48 44.74 -21.51
C LYS A 151 -8.90 44.24 -21.76
N LEU A 152 -9.76 44.51 -20.79
CA LEU A 152 -11.17 44.21 -20.93
C LEU A 152 -11.78 44.89 -22.17
N LYS A 153 -12.51 44.11 -22.98
CA LYS A 153 -13.15 44.52 -24.26
C LYS A 153 -12.18 44.93 -25.37
N GLU A 154 -10.88 44.84 -25.14
CA GLU A 154 -9.88 44.95 -26.22
C GLU A 154 -9.91 43.64 -27.01
N LEU A 155 -10.09 43.72 -28.34
CA LEU A 155 -10.09 42.51 -29.17
C LEU A 155 -8.64 42.05 -29.42
N PRO A 156 -8.36 40.73 -29.40
CA PRO A 156 -7.08 40.22 -29.85
C PRO A 156 -6.85 40.55 -31.33
N GLU A 157 -5.60 40.83 -31.69
CA GLU A 157 -5.16 41.07 -33.05
C GLU A 157 -5.21 39.76 -33.88
N LYS A 158 -5.00 39.89 -35.19
CA LYS A 158 -4.94 38.73 -36.08
C LYS A 158 -3.78 37.82 -35.65
N GLU A 159 -4.05 36.52 -35.48
CA GLU A 159 -3.12 35.48 -34.96
C GLU A 159 -2.94 35.45 -33.43
N GLU A 160 -3.60 36.34 -32.69
CA GLU A 160 -3.63 36.28 -31.23
C GLU A 160 -4.79 35.42 -30.71
N THR A 161 -4.51 34.60 -29.69
CA THR A 161 -5.50 33.91 -28.88
C THR A 161 -5.68 34.67 -27.56
N ALA A 162 -6.92 34.92 -27.15
CA ALA A 162 -7.19 35.50 -25.84
C ALA A 162 -7.13 34.38 -24.78
N VAL A 163 -6.36 34.59 -23.72
CA VAL A 163 -6.19 33.63 -22.62
C VAL A 163 -6.55 34.30 -21.31
N VAL A 164 -7.44 33.69 -20.54
CA VAL A 164 -7.94 34.18 -19.26
C VAL A 164 -7.52 33.23 -18.16
N PHE A 165 -7.05 33.79 -17.05
CA PHE A 165 -6.74 33.07 -15.83
C PHE A 165 -7.77 33.45 -14.77
N GLY A 166 -8.43 32.46 -14.15
CA GLY A 166 -9.43 32.70 -13.11
C GLY A 166 -9.44 31.61 -12.05
N VAL A 167 -9.89 31.97 -10.85
CA VAL A 167 -9.95 31.05 -9.71
C VAL A 167 -11.23 30.22 -9.77
N ILE A 168 -11.12 28.91 -9.62
CA ILE A 168 -12.25 27.98 -9.46
C ILE A 168 -12.10 27.24 -8.12
N ARG A 169 -13.23 26.78 -7.56
CA ARG A 169 -13.23 25.94 -6.35
C ARG A 169 -13.45 24.49 -6.72
N ALA A 170 -12.95 23.59 -5.90
CA ALA A 170 -13.22 22.17 -6.00
C ALA A 170 -14.74 21.90 -5.89
N GLU A 171 -15.20 20.93 -6.67
CA GLU A 171 -16.61 20.52 -6.69
C GLU A 171 -16.93 19.61 -5.49
N CYS A 172 -18.18 19.66 -5.03
CA CYS A 172 -18.64 18.79 -3.96
C CYS A 172 -18.89 17.36 -4.46
N SER A 173 -18.64 16.36 -3.61
CA SER A 173 -18.92 14.95 -3.88
C SER A 173 -19.29 14.16 -2.62
N ASP A 174 -19.93 13.00 -2.81
CA ASP A 174 -20.33 12.08 -1.74
C ASP A 174 -19.11 11.47 -1.00
N ASN A 175 -17.92 11.47 -1.64
CA ASN A 175 -16.67 11.06 -1.01
C ASN A 175 -16.29 11.94 0.20
N TYR A 176 -16.72 13.20 0.20
CA TYR A 176 -16.54 14.11 1.33
C TYR A 176 -17.88 14.47 1.97
N ASN A 177 -18.81 13.52 1.98
CA ASN A 177 -20.14 13.68 2.54
C ASN A 177 -20.89 14.92 1.99
N GLU A 178 -20.90 15.06 0.65
CA GLU A 178 -21.47 16.17 -0.13
C GLU A 178 -20.68 17.50 -0.03
N PHE A 179 -19.44 17.45 0.48
CA PHE A 179 -18.51 18.58 0.45
C PHE A 179 -17.30 18.28 -0.42
N THR A 180 -16.14 18.88 -0.16
CA THR A 180 -14.97 18.73 -1.02
C THR A 180 -13.69 18.73 -0.19
N TYR A 181 -12.54 18.60 -0.85
CA TYR A 181 -11.26 18.61 -0.17
C TYR A 181 -10.87 20.03 0.31
N VAL A 182 -10.08 20.09 1.38
CA VAL A 182 -9.66 21.34 2.03
C VAL A 182 -8.52 22.02 1.26
N ASP A 183 -8.44 23.35 1.33
CA ASP A 183 -7.22 24.08 0.95
C ASP A 183 -6.14 23.91 2.03
N THR A 184 -5.27 22.92 1.85
CA THR A 184 -4.16 22.61 2.77
C THR A 184 -3.06 23.66 2.77
N MET A 185 -3.05 24.59 1.81
CA MET A 185 -2.13 25.73 1.80
C MET A 185 -2.67 26.93 2.60
N SER A 186 -3.91 26.85 3.11
CA SER A 186 -4.55 27.93 3.87
C SER A 186 -4.48 27.70 5.38
N ARG A 187 -3.80 28.61 6.09
CA ARG A 187 -3.67 28.55 7.55
C ARG A 187 -5.03 28.51 8.29
N PRO A 188 -6.01 29.38 8.00
CA PRO A 188 -7.33 29.32 8.64
C PRO A 188 -8.07 27.99 8.39
N ALA A 189 -7.91 27.40 7.20
CA ALA A 189 -8.55 26.14 6.87
C ALA A 189 -7.96 24.98 7.69
N VAL A 190 -6.63 24.91 7.81
CA VAL A 190 -5.96 23.89 8.62
C VAL A 190 -6.19 24.09 10.12
N GLU A 191 -6.20 25.33 10.62
CA GLU A 191 -6.56 25.59 12.02
C GLU A 191 -8.00 25.14 12.32
N GLN A 192 -8.91 25.30 11.35
CA GLN A 192 -10.26 24.76 11.47
C GLN A 192 -10.28 23.23 11.47
N TYR A 193 -9.42 22.58 10.68
CA TYR A 193 -9.25 21.13 10.72
C TYR A 193 -8.76 20.65 12.09
N ILE A 194 -7.65 21.20 12.59
CA ILE A 194 -7.09 20.91 13.93
C ILE A 194 -8.16 21.12 15.01
N ARG A 195 -8.93 22.21 14.94
CA ARG A 195 -10.03 22.48 15.89
C ARG A 195 -11.13 21.42 15.88
N LEU A 196 -11.49 20.91 14.70
CA LEU A 196 -12.58 19.93 14.56
C LEU A 196 -12.16 18.51 14.90
N THR A 197 -10.89 18.14 14.68
CA THR A 197 -10.38 16.79 14.90
C THR A 197 -9.47 16.73 16.13
N HIS A 198 -8.25 17.24 16.02
CA HIS A 198 -7.17 17.16 17.01
C HIS A 198 -7.59 17.71 18.38
N GLU A 199 -8.13 18.93 18.44
CA GLU A 199 -8.61 19.55 19.69
C GLU A 199 -9.77 18.77 20.34
N ARG A 200 -10.61 18.10 19.53
CA ARG A 200 -11.64 17.21 20.09
C ARG A 200 -10.98 15.96 20.66
N TYR A 201 -10.03 15.33 19.97
CA TYR A 201 -9.31 14.20 20.54
C TYR A 201 -8.60 14.56 21.85
N ALA A 202 -7.93 15.71 21.94
CA ALA A 202 -7.32 16.17 23.19
C ALA A 202 -8.34 16.32 24.33
N ARG A 203 -9.50 16.93 24.04
CA ARG A 203 -10.56 17.09 25.03
C ARG A 203 -11.16 15.76 25.49
N GLU A 204 -11.46 14.86 24.56
CA GLU A 204 -12.22 13.64 24.84
C GLU A 204 -11.33 12.47 25.32
N CYS A 205 -10.06 12.41 24.88
CA CYS A 205 -9.11 11.36 25.29
C CYS A 205 -8.30 11.74 26.52
N GLY A 206 -8.04 13.04 26.73
CA GLY A 206 -7.37 13.56 27.92
C GLY A 206 -5.99 12.94 28.17
N ALA A 207 -5.77 12.43 29.37
CA ALA A 207 -4.48 11.89 29.81
C ALA A 207 -3.99 10.66 29.04
N ARG A 208 -4.83 10.04 28.20
CA ARG A 208 -4.42 8.92 27.34
C ARG A 208 -3.43 9.33 26.27
N LEU A 209 -3.44 10.60 25.84
CA LEU A 209 -2.52 11.11 24.82
C LEU A 209 -1.08 11.13 25.36
N GLY A 210 -0.18 10.49 24.61
CA GLY A 210 1.21 10.24 25.01
C GLY A 210 1.40 9.10 26.01
N GLU A 211 0.33 8.41 26.40
CA GLU A 211 0.38 7.21 27.24
C GLU A 211 -0.15 5.99 26.47
N SER A 212 -1.45 5.69 26.55
CA SER A 212 -2.08 4.58 25.83
C SER A 212 -2.36 4.90 24.35
N ILE A 213 -2.38 6.18 24.01
CA ILE A 213 -2.48 6.69 22.64
C ILE A 213 -1.16 7.40 22.31
N PRO A 214 -0.22 6.74 21.61
CA PRO A 214 1.12 7.26 21.41
C PRO A 214 1.22 8.32 20.30
N GLY A 215 0.28 8.34 19.35
CA GLY A 215 0.36 9.23 18.20
C GLY A 215 -0.86 9.19 17.30
N ILE A 216 -0.77 9.95 16.21
CA ILE A 216 -1.83 10.12 15.21
C ILE A 216 -1.28 9.94 13.79
N PHE A 217 -2.04 9.24 12.97
CA PHE A 217 -1.76 9.00 11.56
C PHE A 217 -2.49 10.01 10.68
N THR A 218 -1.77 10.64 9.76
CA THR A 218 -2.32 11.46 8.67
C THR A 218 -2.13 10.77 7.33
N ASP A 219 -3.16 10.77 6.50
CA ASP A 219 -3.24 9.89 5.33
C ASP A 219 -3.43 10.70 4.06
N GLU A 220 -2.47 10.57 3.13
CA GLU A 220 -2.50 11.20 1.81
C GLU A 220 -2.83 12.71 1.75
N PRO A 221 -2.43 13.60 2.69
CA PRO A 221 -2.68 15.01 2.51
C PRO A 221 -1.92 15.55 1.30
N HIS A 222 -2.50 16.53 0.59
CA HIS A 222 -1.90 17.08 -0.61
C HIS A 222 -2.22 18.55 -0.83
N ARG A 223 -1.37 19.27 -1.57
CA ARG A 223 -1.63 20.68 -1.94
C ARG A 223 -2.63 20.86 -3.07
N GLY A 224 -2.96 19.79 -3.77
CA GLY A 224 -3.84 19.79 -4.95
C GLY A 224 -3.07 19.48 -6.24
N PRO A 225 -3.75 18.94 -7.27
CA PRO A 225 -3.14 18.55 -8.53
C PRO A 225 -2.65 19.74 -9.37
N LEU A 226 -1.45 19.59 -9.95
CA LEU A 226 -0.87 20.49 -10.95
C LEU A 226 -1.08 19.92 -12.36
N PHE A 227 -1.85 20.62 -13.21
CA PHE A 227 -2.12 20.23 -14.61
C PHE A 227 -2.60 18.78 -14.78
N SER A 228 -3.45 18.30 -13.88
CA SER A 228 -3.93 16.91 -13.89
C SER A 228 -5.41 16.84 -13.55
N VAL A 229 -6.13 15.90 -14.17
CA VAL A 229 -7.53 15.56 -13.84
C VAL A 229 -7.67 14.69 -12.59
N PHE A 230 -6.56 14.27 -12.00
CA PHE A 230 -6.56 13.47 -10.78
C PHE A 230 -7.19 14.23 -9.60
N SER A 231 -7.87 13.55 -8.68
CA SER A 231 -8.52 14.12 -7.49
C SER A 231 -9.36 15.39 -7.79
N GLY A 232 -10.15 15.35 -8.87
CA GLY A 232 -11.04 16.45 -9.26
C GLY A 232 -10.34 17.68 -9.87
N GLY A 233 -9.07 17.57 -10.25
CA GLY A 233 -8.31 18.64 -10.91
C GLY A 233 -8.63 18.82 -12.41
N LYS A 234 -7.84 19.67 -13.09
CA LYS A 234 -7.89 19.87 -14.55
C LYS A 234 -6.50 20.03 -15.15
N GLU A 235 -6.32 19.59 -16.41
CA GLU A 235 -5.06 19.77 -17.17
C GLU A 235 -4.70 21.24 -17.43
N THR A 236 -5.68 22.13 -17.31
CA THR A 236 -5.54 23.58 -17.48
C THR A 236 -5.60 24.34 -16.15
N ALA A 237 -5.42 23.66 -15.01
CA ALA A 237 -5.47 24.29 -13.70
C ALA A 237 -4.29 23.89 -12.81
N VAL A 238 -3.97 24.77 -11.85
CA VAL A 238 -2.94 24.59 -10.82
C VAL A 238 -3.50 24.94 -9.45
N PRO A 239 -2.96 24.42 -8.34
CA PRO A 239 -3.46 24.72 -6.99
C PRO A 239 -3.38 26.20 -6.66
N TYR A 240 -4.34 26.73 -5.92
CA TYR A 240 -4.41 28.14 -5.55
C TYR A 240 -4.89 28.32 -4.12
N THR A 241 -4.35 29.33 -3.44
CA THR A 241 -4.83 29.82 -2.13
C THR A 241 -4.92 31.36 -2.16
N PRO A 242 -5.81 32.02 -1.38
CA PRO A 242 -6.06 33.46 -1.49
C PRO A 242 -4.81 34.36 -1.42
N ASP A 243 -3.84 34.03 -0.58
CA ASP A 243 -2.64 34.84 -0.36
C ASP A 243 -1.49 34.53 -1.34
N LEU A 244 -1.71 33.61 -2.30
CA LEU A 244 -0.67 33.06 -3.17
C LEU A 244 0.12 34.16 -3.90
N PHE A 245 -0.55 35.12 -4.53
CA PHE A 245 0.15 36.16 -5.30
C PHE A 245 0.99 37.10 -4.43
N ALA A 246 0.52 37.39 -3.20
CA ALA A 246 1.23 38.25 -2.27
C ALA A 246 2.49 37.54 -1.74
N GLU A 247 2.35 36.28 -1.33
CA GLU A 247 3.48 35.47 -0.88
C GLU A 247 4.47 35.18 -2.01
N PHE A 248 4.00 34.94 -3.24
CA PHE A 248 4.87 34.78 -4.41
C PHE A 248 5.77 35.99 -4.60
N LYS A 249 5.18 37.19 -4.66
CA LYS A 249 5.94 38.43 -4.88
C LYS A 249 6.94 38.70 -3.76
N LYS A 250 6.58 38.37 -2.53
CA LYS A 250 7.42 38.49 -1.34
C LYS A 250 8.64 37.56 -1.40
N ARG A 251 8.49 36.32 -1.85
CA ARG A 251 9.57 35.31 -1.87
C ARG A 251 10.47 35.40 -3.10
N PHE A 252 9.92 35.68 -4.28
CA PHE A 252 10.66 35.64 -5.55
C PHE A 252 10.92 37.02 -6.18
N GLY A 253 10.35 38.09 -5.62
CA GLY A 253 10.68 39.46 -5.99
C GLY A 253 10.05 39.98 -7.29
N TYR A 254 9.13 39.24 -7.92
CA TYR A 254 8.39 39.68 -9.11
C TYR A 254 6.90 39.34 -9.03
N ASP A 255 6.09 40.05 -9.82
CA ASP A 255 4.64 39.88 -9.83
C ASP A 255 4.20 38.75 -10.77
N LEU A 256 3.77 37.62 -10.20
CA LEU A 256 3.33 36.48 -11.01
C LEU A 256 2.12 36.83 -11.89
N LYS A 257 1.25 37.76 -11.46
CA LYS A 257 0.06 38.14 -12.26
C LYS A 257 0.44 38.67 -13.64
N GLU A 258 1.62 39.28 -13.78
CA GLU A 258 2.14 39.81 -15.04
C GLU A 258 2.75 38.72 -15.94
N ARG A 259 3.06 37.55 -15.37
CA ARG A 259 3.77 36.44 -16.03
C ARG A 259 2.99 35.11 -16.01
N LEU A 260 1.70 35.14 -15.71
CA LEU A 260 0.85 33.93 -15.64
C LEU A 260 0.96 33.01 -16.87
N PRO A 261 1.05 33.51 -18.12
CA PRO A 261 1.26 32.65 -19.27
C PRO A 261 2.50 31.76 -19.19
N GLU A 262 3.57 32.20 -18.53
CA GLU A 262 4.83 31.45 -18.39
C GLU A 262 4.74 30.26 -17.41
N LEU A 263 3.68 30.21 -16.60
CA LEU A 263 3.38 29.05 -15.75
C LEU A 263 2.72 27.92 -16.55
N PHE A 264 1.89 28.27 -17.55
CA PHE A 264 1.09 27.31 -18.32
C PHE A 264 1.71 26.95 -19.66
N PHE A 265 2.55 27.82 -20.21
CA PHE A 265 3.20 27.67 -21.51
C PHE A 265 4.68 28.06 -21.42
N ARG A 266 5.47 27.60 -22.39
CA ARG A 266 6.88 28.02 -22.55
C ARG A 266 7.03 28.98 -23.72
N TYR A 267 8.10 29.78 -23.73
CA TYR A 267 8.47 30.52 -24.93
C TYR A 267 9.13 29.63 -25.98
N THR A 268 8.98 29.99 -27.25
CA THR A 268 9.64 29.30 -28.36
C THR A 268 11.16 29.28 -28.16
N GLY A 269 11.74 28.08 -28.03
CA GLY A 269 13.18 27.87 -27.82
C GLY A 269 13.61 27.78 -26.35
N GLU A 270 12.70 28.00 -25.41
CA GLU A 270 12.94 27.81 -23.98
C GLU A 270 12.35 26.46 -23.52
N GLU A 271 13.09 25.73 -22.70
CA GLU A 271 12.64 24.43 -22.16
C GLU A 271 12.20 24.52 -20.70
N LEU A 272 12.79 25.45 -19.94
CA LEU A 272 12.59 25.62 -18.50
C LEU A 272 11.90 26.95 -18.21
N SER A 273 11.01 26.95 -17.22
CA SER A 273 10.30 28.14 -16.73
C SER A 273 10.64 28.38 -15.27
N ALA A 274 11.22 29.56 -14.98
CA ALA A 274 11.41 30.01 -13.61
C ALA A 274 10.07 30.17 -12.90
N ALA A 275 9.04 30.67 -13.61
CA ALA A 275 7.69 30.83 -13.07
C ALA A 275 7.09 29.49 -12.61
N SER A 276 7.27 28.41 -13.38
CA SER A 276 6.80 27.07 -12.98
C SER A 276 7.54 26.57 -11.74
N ARG A 277 8.88 26.68 -11.70
CA ARG A 277 9.69 26.24 -10.55
C ARG A 277 9.36 27.02 -9.28
N ASP A 278 9.31 28.35 -9.38
CA ASP A 278 8.97 29.26 -8.27
C ASP A 278 7.53 29.02 -7.77
N TYR A 279 6.58 28.72 -8.66
CA TYR A 279 5.19 28.45 -8.28
C TYR A 279 5.08 27.15 -7.47
N ILE A 280 5.72 26.08 -7.96
CA ILE A 280 5.71 24.79 -7.26
C ILE A 280 6.44 24.89 -5.92
N GLU A 281 7.56 25.62 -5.88
CA GLU A 281 8.26 25.93 -4.63
C GLU A 281 7.33 26.62 -3.63
N LEU A 282 6.64 27.69 -4.04
CA LEU A 282 5.70 28.38 -3.16
C LEU A 282 4.62 27.45 -2.62
N CYS A 283 3.99 26.68 -3.49
CA CYS A 283 2.90 25.79 -3.08
C CYS A 283 3.42 24.70 -2.13
N GLN A 284 4.63 24.18 -2.36
CA GLN A 284 5.27 23.24 -1.44
C GLN A 284 5.55 23.88 -0.09
N GLU A 285 6.14 25.09 -0.05
CA GLU A 285 6.43 25.79 1.21
C GLU A 285 5.16 26.12 1.98
N LEU A 286 4.13 26.66 1.33
CA LEU A 286 2.84 26.95 1.97
C LEU A 286 2.17 25.69 2.52
N PHE A 287 2.23 24.57 1.81
CA PHE A 287 1.71 23.30 2.30
C PHE A 287 2.46 22.83 3.56
N LEU A 288 3.80 22.94 3.60
CA LEU A 288 4.58 22.57 4.79
C LEU A 288 4.31 23.52 5.97
N GLU A 289 4.29 24.83 5.73
CA GLU A 289 4.10 25.87 6.74
C GLU A 289 2.69 25.84 7.35
N ASN A 290 1.68 25.50 6.54
CA ASN A 290 0.27 25.59 6.94
C ASN A 290 -0.37 24.25 7.28
N PHE A 291 0.12 23.13 6.73
CA PHE A 291 -0.39 21.79 7.05
C PHE A 291 0.57 21.00 7.95
N ALA A 292 1.78 20.73 7.46
CA ALA A 292 2.71 19.79 8.13
C ALA A 292 3.20 20.31 9.49
N GLN A 293 3.75 21.53 9.53
CA GLN A 293 4.31 22.12 10.74
C GLN A 293 3.27 22.32 11.85
N PRO A 294 2.07 22.86 11.59
CA PRO A 294 1.09 23.07 12.65
C PRO A 294 0.61 21.77 13.29
N ILE A 295 0.41 20.72 12.49
CA ILE A 295 0.01 19.40 13.00
C ILE A 295 1.13 18.78 13.82
N GLN A 296 2.38 18.83 13.35
CA GLN A 296 3.54 18.36 14.12
C GLN A 296 3.64 19.09 15.48
N ASN A 297 3.61 20.42 15.45
CA ASN A 297 3.71 21.25 16.65
C ASN A 297 2.59 20.90 17.64
N TRP A 298 1.35 20.76 17.16
CA TRP A 298 0.23 20.37 17.98
C TRP A 298 0.42 18.98 18.60
N CYS A 299 0.91 18.01 17.82
CA CYS A 299 1.21 16.67 18.32
C CYS A 299 2.24 16.73 19.45
N HIS A 300 3.35 17.45 19.25
CA HIS A 300 4.40 17.59 20.27
C HIS A 300 3.90 18.28 21.54
N GLU A 301 3.10 19.35 21.42
CA GLU A 301 2.46 20.04 22.54
C GLU A 301 1.55 19.11 23.36
N ASN A 302 0.94 18.12 22.70
CA ASN A 302 0.06 17.11 23.30
C ASN A 302 0.74 15.76 23.56
N LYS A 303 2.08 15.69 23.47
CA LYS A 303 2.90 14.48 23.70
C LYS A 303 2.58 13.31 22.76
N LEU A 304 2.10 13.61 21.56
CA LEU A 304 1.83 12.63 20.52
C LEU A 304 2.94 12.61 19.49
N LEU A 305 3.15 11.43 18.91
CA LEU A 305 3.94 11.22 17.71
C LEU A 305 3.10 11.53 16.47
N PHE A 306 3.69 12.25 15.52
CA PHE A 306 3.09 12.50 14.21
C PHE A 306 3.62 11.50 13.18
N THR A 307 2.74 10.71 12.59
CA THR A 307 3.08 9.69 11.58
C THR A 307 2.10 9.77 10.41
N GLY A 308 2.42 9.08 9.31
CA GLY A 308 1.56 9.04 8.14
C GLY A 308 2.35 8.89 6.85
N HIS A 309 1.73 9.21 5.74
CA HIS A 309 2.40 9.43 4.45
C HIS A 309 1.69 10.54 3.68
N VAL A 310 2.04 10.76 2.41
CA VAL A 310 1.52 11.86 1.57
C VAL A 310 1.19 11.35 0.19
N LEU A 311 0.15 11.90 -0.44
CA LEU A 311 -0.42 11.35 -1.66
C LEU A 311 0.58 11.26 -2.83
N HIS A 312 0.72 10.06 -3.39
CA HIS A 312 1.41 9.71 -4.64
C HIS A 312 2.91 10.00 -4.69
N GLU A 313 3.68 9.10 -4.09
CA GLU A 313 5.13 9.19 -3.97
C GLU A 313 5.93 8.60 -5.15
N ASP A 314 5.23 7.94 -6.08
CA ASP A 314 5.74 6.94 -7.02
C ASP A 314 6.86 7.39 -7.94
N SER A 315 6.84 8.64 -8.40
CA SER A 315 7.79 9.16 -9.40
C SER A 315 8.02 10.65 -9.21
N LEU A 316 9.08 11.19 -9.81
CA LEU A 316 9.32 12.64 -9.78
C LEU A 316 8.12 13.41 -10.36
N THR A 317 7.44 12.85 -11.37
CA THR A 317 6.22 13.44 -11.93
C THR A 317 5.06 13.40 -10.95
N ALA A 318 4.74 12.22 -10.37
CA ALA A 318 3.63 12.08 -9.44
C ALA A 318 3.79 13.03 -8.23
N GLN A 319 5.00 13.08 -7.68
CA GLN A 319 5.39 14.02 -6.63
C GLN A 319 5.18 15.48 -7.08
N THR A 320 5.65 15.85 -8.28
CA THR A 320 5.47 17.21 -8.80
C THR A 320 3.99 17.57 -9.01
N VAL A 321 3.16 16.62 -9.42
CA VAL A 321 1.73 16.86 -9.65
C VAL A 321 1.02 17.14 -8.33
N MET A 322 1.17 16.29 -7.31
CA MET A 322 0.37 16.35 -6.08
C MET A 322 1.01 17.15 -4.94
N GLN A 323 2.34 17.21 -4.90
CA GLN A 323 3.11 17.72 -3.76
C GLN A 323 4.17 18.75 -4.19
N GLY A 324 5.30 18.32 -4.73
CA GLY A 324 6.52 19.09 -4.84
C GLY A 324 7.65 18.15 -4.45
N SER A 325 8.17 18.27 -3.22
CA SER A 325 9.25 17.42 -2.68
C SER A 325 8.77 16.69 -1.43
N LEU A 326 8.56 15.37 -1.53
CA LEU A 326 8.15 14.55 -0.38
C LEU A 326 9.18 14.54 0.74
N MET A 327 10.45 14.56 0.36
CA MET A 327 11.58 14.54 1.28
C MET A 327 11.50 15.69 2.30
N ARG A 328 10.99 16.85 1.88
CA ARG A 328 10.77 18.00 2.78
C ARG A 328 9.59 17.79 3.73
N PHE A 329 8.57 17.02 3.34
CA PHE A 329 7.46 16.68 4.24
C PHE A 329 7.91 15.71 5.33
N TYR A 330 8.73 14.72 5.00
CA TYR A 330 9.24 13.73 5.96
C TYR A 330 9.98 14.34 7.16
N GLU A 331 10.55 15.54 7.03
CA GLU A 331 11.16 16.28 8.14
C GLU A 331 10.17 16.55 9.29
N TYR A 332 8.91 16.78 8.96
CA TYR A 332 7.87 17.16 9.92
C TYR A 332 7.13 15.98 10.52
N MET A 333 7.36 14.75 10.07
CA MET A 333 6.81 13.54 10.72
C MET A 333 7.83 12.95 11.69
N ASP A 334 7.39 12.54 12.88
CA ASP A 334 8.25 11.83 13.83
C ASP A 334 8.60 10.44 13.29
N TYR A 335 7.58 9.72 12.83
CA TYR A 335 7.69 8.45 12.11
C TYR A 335 7.25 8.71 10.66
N PRO A 336 8.13 9.23 9.79
CA PRO A 336 7.76 9.44 8.40
C PRO A 336 7.37 8.11 7.77
N GLY A 337 6.40 8.14 6.86
CA GLY A 337 5.96 6.96 6.12
C GLY A 337 5.81 7.19 4.63
N VAL A 338 5.65 6.07 3.93
CA VAL A 338 5.37 5.99 2.49
C VAL A 338 4.18 5.06 2.24
N ASP A 339 3.54 5.22 1.09
CA ASP A 339 2.54 4.28 0.60
C ASP A 339 3.09 3.38 -0.53
N VAL A 340 3.20 2.07 -0.25
CA VAL A 340 3.67 1.06 -1.20
C VAL A 340 2.84 -0.23 -1.08
N LEU A 341 1.62 -0.17 -1.60
CA LEU A 341 0.57 -1.19 -1.42
C LEU A 341 0.82 -2.54 -2.13
N THR A 342 1.00 -2.51 -3.45
CA THR A 342 0.74 -3.68 -4.31
C THR A 342 1.93 -4.63 -4.45
N GLU A 343 1.62 -5.89 -4.77
CA GLU A 343 2.57 -6.99 -4.99
C GLU A 343 3.68 -6.67 -6.01
N LYS A 344 3.38 -5.82 -7.01
CA LYS A 344 4.27 -5.52 -8.14
C LYS A 344 4.68 -4.05 -8.20
N ASN A 345 4.63 -3.36 -7.06
CA ASN A 345 5.15 -2.00 -6.99
C ASN A 345 6.68 -2.02 -6.93
N ASP A 346 7.32 -1.83 -8.08
CA ASP A 346 8.78 -1.79 -8.24
C ASP A 346 9.37 -0.39 -8.04
N SER A 347 8.66 0.51 -7.36
CA SER A 347 9.10 1.89 -7.09
C SER A 347 10.07 1.97 -5.91
N TRP A 348 11.16 1.20 -5.98
CA TRP A 348 12.12 1.02 -4.89
C TRP A 348 12.77 2.32 -4.39
N TRP A 349 12.88 3.30 -5.29
CA TRP A 349 13.45 4.61 -4.99
C TRP A 349 12.61 5.45 -4.00
N ILE A 350 11.33 5.13 -3.80
CA ILE A 350 10.47 5.78 -2.79
C ILE A 350 11.05 5.54 -1.40
N VAL A 351 11.25 4.27 -1.03
CA VAL A 351 11.82 3.85 0.27
C VAL A 351 13.20 4.48 0.48
N LYS A 352 13.96 4.66 -0.60
CA LYS A 352 15.27 5.27 -0.52
C LYS A 352 15.24 6.76 -0.23
N GLN A 353 14.27 7.50 -0.75
CA GLN A 353 14.09 8.92 -0.42
C GLN A 353 13.78 9.10 1.07
N ILE A 354 12.81 8.34 1.59
CA ILE A 354 12.42 8.45 3.00
C ILE A 354 13.53 7.98 3.94
N SER A 355 14.23 6.89 3.63
CA SER A 355 15.33 6.41 4.48
C SER A 355 16.53 7.38 4.47
N SER A 356 16.75 8.09 3.36
CA SER A 356 17.75 9.17 3.29
C SER A 356 17.43 10.30 4.27
N VAL A 357 16.19 10.80 4.26
CA VAL A 357 15.78 11.90 5.16
C VAL A 357 15.79 11.44 6.62
N ALA A 358 15.25 10.24 6.89
CA ALA A 358 15.21 9.70 8.24
C ALA A 358 16.62 9.61 8.85
N ARG A 359 17.60 9.12 8.09
CA ARG A 359 18.99 9.04 8.55
C ARG A 359 19.64 10.42 8.73
N GLN A 360 19.46 11.31 7.76
CA GLN A 360 20.03 12.66 7.79
C GLN A 360 19.51 13.44 9.01
N LEU A 361 18.23 13.24 9.37
CA LEU A 361 17.54 13.97 10.43
C LEU A 361 17.32 13.16 11.73
N ASP A 362 18.03 12.03 11.90
CA ASP A 362 18.02 11.23 13.15
C ASP A 362 16.65 10.64 13.55
N LYS A 363 15.86 10.21 12.57
CA LYS A 363 14.55 9.56 12.77
C LYS A 363 14.74 8.05 12.78
N LYS A 364 14.38 7.41 13.90
CA LYS A 364 14.53 5.96 14.11
C LYS A 364 13.59 5.14 13.23
N TRP A 365 12.31 5.52 13.20
CA TRP A 365 11.26 4.72 12.59
C TRP A 365 10.87 5.27 11.22
N VAL A 366 10.79 4.37 10.25
CA VAL A 366 10.37 4.63 8.88
C VAL A 366 9.22 3.67 8.57
N LEU A 367 8.03 4.25 8.44
CA LEU A 367 6.79 3.53 8.22
C LEU A 367 6.59 3.22 6.73
N SER A 368 5.92 2.13 6.42
CA SER A 368 5.26 1.97 5.12
C SER A 368 3.86 1.41 5.32
N GLU A 369 2.88 2.08 4.73
CA GLU A 369 1.64 1.43 4.35
C GLU A 369 1.94 0.45 3.22
N LEU A 370 1.43 -0.76 3.33
CA LEU A 370 1.75 -1.87 2.44
C LEU A 370 0.65 -2.91 2.48
N TYR A 371 0.61 -3.79 1.47
CA TYR A 371 -0.32 -4.91 1.32
C TYR A 371 -1.74 -4.57 0.88
N GLY A 372 -2.01 -3.31 0.55
CA GLY A 372 -3.29 -2.90 -0.03
C GLY A 372 -3.44 -3.31 -1.50
N CYS A 373 -4.68 -3.30 -2.00
CA CYS A 373 -5.02 -3.59 -3.39
C CYS A 373 -4.63 -5.00 -3.88
N THR A 374 -4.57 -6.01 -3.02
CA THR A 374 -3.96 -7.32 -3.31
C THR A 374 -4.96 -8.42 -3.66
N GLY A 375 -6.17 -8.35 -3.12
CA GLY A 375 -7.23 -9.33 -3.31
C GLY A 375 -7.05 -10.62 -2.47
N TRP A 376 -8.13 -11.40 -2.38
CA TRP A 376 -8.19 -12.61 -1.54
C TRP A 376 -7.29 -13.77 -1.97
N GLN A 377 -6.60 -13.67 -3.10
CA GLN A 377 -5.67 -14.71 -3.56
C GLN A 377 -4.23 -14.48 -3.11
N MET A 378 -3.92 -13.33 -2.50
CA MET A 378 -2.57 -13.07 -2.01
C MET A 378 -2.20 -14.04 -0.89
N ASP A 379 -0.99 -14.60 -0.99
CA ASP A 379 -0.46 -15.56 -0.05
C ASP A 379 0.59 -14.96 0.89
N LEU A 380 1.02 -15.73 1.90
CA LEU A 380 2.04 -15.27 2.85
C LEU A 380 3.42 -15.10 2.20
N GLU A 381 3.68 -15.74 1.06
CA GLU A 381 4.92 -15.55 0.29
C GLU A 381 4.95 -14.15 -0.31
N ASP A 382 3.85 -13.74 -0.94
CA ASP A 382 3.69 -12.43 -1.54
C ASP A 382 3.77 -11.31 -0.50
N TYR A 383 3.12 -11.47 0.67
CA TYR A 383 3.24 -10.50 1.76
C TYR A 383 4.71 -10.38 2.20
N LYS A 384 5.40 -11.51 2.39
CA LYS A 384 6.83 -11.50 2.72
C LYS A 384 7.65 -10.76 1.66
N GLN A 385 7.45 -11.08 0.39
CA GLN A 385 8.25 -10.52 -0.72
C GLN A 385 8.06 -9.00 -0.86
N VAL A 386 6.84 -8.48 -0.66
CA VAL A 386 6.60 -7.02 -0.65
C VAL A 386 7.32 -6.35 0.53
N GLY A 387 7.28 -6.95 1.73
CA GLY A 387 7.96 -6.38 2.89
C GLY A 387 9.49 -6.51 2.86
N ASP A 388 10.04 -7.55 2.22
CA ASP A 388 11.48 -7.84 2.23
C ASP A 388 12.33 -6.75 1.58
N TRP A 389 11.97 -6.34 0.38
CA TRP A 389 12.74 -5.31 -0.33
C TRP A 389 12.59 -3.95 0.34
N GLN A 390 11.42 -3.67 0.92
CA GLN A 390 11.19 -2.44 1.67
C GLN A 390 12.06 -2.42 2.94
N ALA A 391 12.12 -3.53 3.67
CA ALA A 391 12.98 -3.69 4.83
C ALA A 391 14.47 -3.57 4.47
N LEU A 392 14.88 -4.13 3.33
CA LEU A 392 16.24 -4.01 2.81
C LEU A 392 16.65 -2.54 2.59
N PHE A 393 15.77 -1.71 2.03
CA PHE A 393 16.09 -0.30 1.73
C PHE A 393 15.81 0.69 2.87
N GLY A 394 15.20 0.23 3.97
CA GLY A 394 15.17 0.98 5.23
C GLY A 394 13.84 1.06 5.96
N ILE A 395 12.75 0.48 5.44
CA ILE A 395 11.49 0.40 6.21
C ILE A 395 11.70 -0.48 7.44
N ASN A 396 11.32 0.01 8.61
CA ASN A 396 11.44 -0.73 9.87
C ASN A 396 10.19 -0.62 10.74
N LEU A 397 9.12 -0.04 10.20
CA LEU A 397 7.80 0.00 10.79
C LEU A 397 6.76 -0.33 9.72
N ARG A 398 5.98 -1.40 9.90
CA ARG A 398 4.98 -1.81 8.91
C ARG A 398 3.58 -1.41 9.34
N CYS A 399 2.81 -0.87 8.40
CA CYS A 399 1.38 -0.64 8.49
C CYS A 399 0.64 -1.51 7.46
N PRO A 400 0.31 -2.77 7.80
CA PRO A 400 -0.46 -3.61 6.89
C PRO A 400 -1.87 -3.07 6.63
N HIS A 401 -2.18 -2.91 5.35
CA HIS A 401 -3.51 -2.59 4.81
C HIS A 401 -4.17 -3.91 4.33
N LEU A 402 -5.39 -4.28 4.72
CA LEU A 402 -6.33 -3.64 5.67
C LEU A 402 -6.99 -4.69 6.56
N SER A 403 -7.32 -4.34 7.81
CA SER A 403 -8.08 -5.20 8.73
C SER A 403 -9.49 -4.66 8.93
N TRP A 404 -10.51 -5.33 8.39
CA TRP A 404 -11.90 -4.86 8.50
C TRP A 404 -12.55 -5.19 9.83
N TYR A 405 -13.27 -4.21 10.40
CA TYR A 405 -14.17 -4.47 11.53
C TYR A 405 -15.29 -5.42 11.13
N THR A 406 -15.89 -5.22 9.95
CA THR A 406 -16.91 -6.13 9.41
C THR A 406 -16.85 -6.19 7.88
N MET A 407 -17.31 -7.29 7.30
CA MET A 407 -17.51 -7.45 5.87
C MET A 407 -18.82 -6.82 5.37
N LYS A 408 -19.61 -6.13 6.19
CA LYS A 408 -20.94 -5.63 5.79
C LYS A 408 -20.91 -4.76 4.52
N GLY A 409 -21.76 -5.08 3.55
CA GLY A 409 -22.00 -4.24 2.37
C GLY A 409 -20.73 -3.89 1.59
N GLU A 410 -20.55 -2.63 1.20
CA GLU A 410 -19.40 -2.19 0.38
C GLU A 410 -18.05 -2.35 1.09
N ALA A 411 -18.01 -2.48 2.42
CA ALA A 411 -16.75 -2.60 3.14
C ALA A 411 -15.92 -3.82 2.71
N LYS A 412 -16.55 -4.96 2.36
CA LYS A 412 -15.82 -6.15 1.86
C LYS A 412 -15.17 -5.97 0.47
N ARG A 413 -15.47 -4.86 -0.20
CA ARG A 413 -14.98 -4.49 -1.53
C ARG A 413 -14.05 -3.27 -1.48
N ASP A 414 -13.92 -2.63 -0.32
CA ASP A 414 -13.01 -1.52 -0.06
C ASP A 414 -11.57 -2.02 -0.01
N TYR A 415 -10.94 -2.05 -1.20
CA TYR A 415 -9.55 -2.49 -1.44
C TYR A 415 -9.21 -3.83 -0.76
N PRO A 416 -9.89 -4.93 -1.13
CA PRO A 416 -9.68 -6.25 -0.53
C PRO A 416 -8.25 -6.79 -0.78
N ALA A 417 -7.78 -7.75 0.00
CA ALA A 417 -8.51 -8.53 1.02
C ALA A 417 -8.27 -8.07 2.45
N SER A 418 -9.19 -8.43 3.35
CA SER A 418 -8.93 -8.32 4.79
C SER A 418 -7.81 -9.28 5.19
N ILE A 419 -6.75 -8.74 5.79
CA ILE A 419 -5.67 -9.56 6.38
C ILE A 419 -6.07 -10.19 7.72
N PHE A 420 -7.30 -9.93 8.19
CA PHE A 420 -7.74 -10.16 9.56
C PHE A 420 -8.54 -11.46 9.73
N PHE A 421 -9.32 -11.62 10.81
CA PHE A 421 -9.95 -12.90 11.17
C PHE A 421 -10.88 -13.52 10.12
N GLN A 422 -11.31 -12.73 9.13
CA GLN A 422 -12.09 -13.24 7.99
C GLN A 422 -11.25 -14.13 7.05
N SER A 423 -9.93 -13.94 7.02
CA SER A 423 -8.99 -14.77 6.28
C SER A 423 -8.70 -16.07 7.01
N ALA A 424 -8.76 -17.22 6.32
CA ALA A 424 -8.56 -18.53 6.96
C ALA A 424 -7.16 -18.72 7.56
N TRP A 425 -6.17 -17.94 7.08
CA TRP A 425 -4.76 -17.98 7.46
C TRP A 425 -4.37 -16.98 8.54
N TYR A 426 -5.31 -16.18 9.09
CA TYR A 426 -4.97 -15.17 10.10
C TYR A 426 -4.14 -15.70 11.29
N PRO A 427 -4.34 -16.94 11.80
CA PRO A 427 -3.52 -17.45 12.90
C PRO A 427 -2.05 -17.66 12.52
N GLU A 428 -1.77 -17.95 11.24
CA GLU A 428 -0.43 -18.14 10.71
C GLU A 428 0.29 -16.82 10.46
N TYR A 429 -0.40 -15.68 10.42
CA TYR A 429 0.20 -14.37 10.17
C TYR A 429 1.25 -13.97 11.21
N ARG A 430 1.15 -14.50 12.44
CA ARG A 430 2.18 -14.32 13.47
C ARG A 430 3.59 -14.70 13.01
N ASN A 431 3.72 -15.69 12.13
CA ASN A 431 5.02 -16.08 11.59
C ASN A 431 5.63 -14.97 10.74
N LEU A 432 4.81 -14.20 10.03
CA LEU A 432 5.26 -13.05 9.24
C LEU A 432 5.65 -11.87 10.16
N GLU A 433 4.88 -11.61 11.23
CA GLU A 433 5.23 -10.59 12.22
C GLU A 433 6.52 -10.93 12.98
N ASP A 434 6.68 -12.19 13.41
CA ASP A 434 7.90 -12.66 14.06
C ASP A 434 9.10 -12.55 13.09
N TYR A 435 8.92 -12.91 11.83
CA TYR A 435 9.95 -12.76 10.79
C TYR A 435 10.45 -11.31 10.61
N PHE A 436 9.54 -10.35 10.37
CA PHE A 436 9.95 -8.96 10.15
C PHE A 436 10.45 -8.27 11.43
N SER A 437 9.88 -8.60 12.59
CA SER A 437 10.37 -8.02 13.84
C SER A 437 11.80 -8.48 14.17
N ARG A 438 12.19 -9.69 13.79
CA ARG A 438 13.59 -10.17 13.86
C ARG A 438 14.53 -9.41 12.92
N ILE A 439 14.08 -9.12 11.70
CA ILE A 439 14.83 -8.24 10.78
C ILE A 439 15.03 -6.87 11.44
N ASN A 440 13.97 -6.29 11.99
CA ASN A 440 14.01 -4.97 12.62
C ASN A 440 14.95 -4.92 13.83
N VAL A 441 15.01 -5.97 14.65
CA VAL A 441 15.97 -6.08 15.77
C VAL A 441 17.43 -5.95 15.31
N LEU A 442 17.76 -6.50 14.13
CA LEU A 442 19.09 -6.35 13.55
C LEU A 442 19.27 -4.98 12.91
N MET A 443 18.31 -4.54 12.12
CA MET A 443 18.53 -3.44 11.18
C MET A 443 18.22 -2.06 11.76
N ALA A 444 17.28 -1.91 12.70
CA ALA A 444 16.81 -0.59 13.13
C ALA A 444 17.85 0.21 13.93
N ASP A 445 18.62 -0.45 14.82
CA ASP A 445 19.57 0.21 15.74
C ASP A 445 21.04 0.09 15.28
N ALA A 446 21.27 0.12 13.96
CA ALA A 446 22.59 0.03 13.35
C ALA A 446 22.78 1.06 12.23
N ASP A 447 24.00 1.61 12.13
CA ASP A 447 24.36 2.66 11.18
C ASP A 447 24.64 2.05 9.80
N PRO A 448 23.95 2.48 8.73
CA PRO A 448 24.24 1.98 7.39
C PRO A 448 25.64 2.38 6.91
N VAL A 449 26.31 1.47 6.21
CA VAL A 449 27.59 1.73 5.54
C VAL A 449 27.32 2.38 4.19
N CYS A 450 27.07 3.69 4.23
CA CYS A 450 26.70 4.49 3.06
C CYS A 450 27.58 5.75 3.00
N GLY A 451 28.33 5.90 1.91
CA GLY A 451 29.29 6.99 1.71
C GLY A 451 29.03 7.84 0.46
N VAL A 452 27.93 7.61 -0.23
CA VAL A 452 27.57 8.28 -1.50
C VAL A 452 26.30 9.11 -1.30
N LEU A 453 26.34 10.39 -1.68
CA LEU A 453 25.15 11.24 -1.79
C LEU A 453 24.80 11.43 -3.27
N VAL A 454 23.54 11.22 -3.64
CA VAL A 454 23.02 11.51 -4.99
C VAL A 454 22.11 12.73 -4.91
N ILE A 455 22.39 13.79 -5.66
CA ILE A 455 21.52 14.98 -5.66
C ILE A 455 20.20 14.63 -6.38
N ASN A 456 19.07 14.85 -5.71
CA ASN A 456 17.74 14.60 -6.27
C ASN A 456 17.40 15.67 -7.32
N PRO A 457 17.04 15.31 -8.57
CA PRO A 457 16.85 16.26 -9.66
C PRO A 457 15.45 16.88 -9.74
N ILE A 458 14.59 16.72 -8.74
CA ILE A 458 13.16 17.03 -8.80
C ILE A 458 12.83 18.46 -9.26
N GLU A 459 13.63 19.47 -8.88
CA GLU A 459 13.40 20.86 -9.31
C GLU A 459 13.56 21.06 -10.83
N SER A 460 14.29 20.17 -11.51
CA SER A 460 14.34 20.15 -12.97
C SER A 460 13.00 19.73 -13.58
N VAL A 461 12.24 18.86 -12.91
CA VAL A 461 10.87 18.50 -13.32
C VAL A 461 9.92 19.67 -13.06
N TRP A 462 10.07 20.37 -11.93
CA TRP A 462 9.27 21.56 -11.62
C TRP A 462 9.45 22.66 -12.68
N ALA A 463 10.70 22.93 -13.06
CA ALA A 463 11.02 23.92 -14.10
C ALA A 463 10.48 23.53 -15.50
N ARG A 464 10.22 22.24 -15.75
CA ARG A 464 9.61 21.76 -17.01
C ARG A 464 8.09 21.71 -16.99
N SER A 465 7.47 21.87 -15.82
CA SER A 465 6.03 21.70 -15.61
C SER A 465 5.23 22.79 -16.30
N ARG A 466 4.18 22.39 -17.02
CA ARG A 466 3.29 23.26 -17.80
C ARG A 466 2.02 22.52 -18.21
N SER A 467 1.03 23.21 -18.77
CA SER A 467 -0.19 22.56 -19.25
C SER A 467 0.12 21.54 -20.36
N GLY A 468 -0.54 20.37 -20.28
CA GLY A 468 -0.28 19.24 -21.16
C GLY A 468 1.11 18.61 -20.99
N ALA A 469 1.80 18.84 -19.87
CA ALA A 469 3.01 18.09 -19.52
C ALA A 469 2.70 16.70 -18.98
N PHE A 470 1.51 16.53 -18.38
CA PHE A 470 1.09 15.34 -17.65
C PHE A 470 -0.21 14.78 -18.20
N ARG A 471 -0.42 13.48 -17.98
CA ARG A 471 -1.71 12.78 -18.15
C ARG A 471 -1.94 11.96 -16.89
N GLY A 472 -2.88 12.40 -16.05
CA GLY A 472 -3.01 11.83 -14.70
C GLY A 472 -1.76 12.12 -13.88
N LEU A 473 -1.04 11.08 -13.47
CA LEU A 473 0.19 11.18 -12.67
C LEU A 473 1.46 10.84 -13.47
N GLU A 474 1.32 10.67 -14.78
CA GLU A 474 2.43 10.33 -15.68
C GLU A 474 2.80 11.51 -16.58
N SER A 475 4.08 11.59 -16.97
CA SER A 475 4.55 12.57 -17.93
C SER A 475 4.35 12.09 -19.37
N VAL A 476 3.98 13.03 -20.24
CA VAL A 476 3.89 12.81 -21.70
C VAL A 476 4.96 13.60 -22.47
N ARG A 477 5.94 14.19 -21.79
CA ARG A 477 6.99 15.03 -22.39
C ARG A 477 8.35 14.35 -22.29
N GLU A 478 9.03 14.23 -23.43
CA GLU A 478 10.33 13.55 -23.56
C GLU A 478 11.38 14.06 -22.57
N GLY A 479 11.45 15.38 -22.35
CA GLY A 479 12.43 15.96 -21.43
C GLY A 479 12.21 15.56 -19.96
N ILE A 480 10.96 15.43 -19.51
CA ILE A 480 10.65 14.94 -18.15
C ILE A 480 10.87 13.43 -18.08
N ASN A 481 10.46 12.68 -19.11
CA ASN A 481 10.68 11.23 -19.18
C ASN A 481 12.17 10.88 -19.10
N ARG A 482 13.05 11.65 -19.74
CA ARG A 482 14.51 11.49 -19.64
C ARG A 482 15.03 11.73 -18.22
N LEU A 483 14.46 12.69 -17.47
CA LEU A 483 14.83 12.93 -16.07
C LEU A 483 14.42 11.74 -15.19
N GLU A 484 13.19 11.24 -15.37
CA GLU A 484 12.71 10.06 -14.63
C GLU A 484 13.51 8.79 -14.95
N GLU A 485 13.82 8.54 -16.22
CA GLU A 485 14.67 7.42 -16.63
C GLU A 485 16.04 7.50 -15.96
N ARG A 486 16.69 8.67 -15.99
CA ARG A 486 17.99 8.85 -15.34
C ARG A 486 17.93 8.67 -13.83
N TYR A 487 16.86 9.15 -13.19
CA TYR A 487 16.64 8.96 -11.76
C TYR A 487 16.54 7.47 -11.40
N ARG A 488 15.68 6.72 -12.11
CA ARG A 488 15.51 5.26 -11.91
C ARG A 488 16.76 4.46 -12.25
N ASP A 489 17.45 4.81 -13.34
CA ASP A 489 18.68 4.15 -13.75
C ASP A 489 19.82 4.41 -12.77
N THR A 490 19.91 5.63 -12.21
CA THR A 490 20.91 5.94 -11.18
C THR A 490 20.72 5.08 -9.93
N PHE A 491 19.47 4.92 -9.48
CA PHE A 491 19.14 3.99 -8.39
C PHE A 491 19.63 2.58 -8.72
N ARG A 492 19.20 2.02 -9.87
CA ARG A 492 19.52 0.64 -10.27
C ARG A 492 21.02 0.42 -10.47
N PHE A 493 21.71 1.36 -11.11
CA PHE A 493 23.15 1.25 -11.34
C PHE A 493 23.93 1.14 -10.03
N LEU A 494 23.51 1.86 -8.98
CA LEU A 494 24.15 1.80 -7.67
C LEU A 494 23.74 0.53 -6.90
N THR A 495 22.44 0.26 -6.76
CA THR A 495 21.93 -0.85 -5.94
C THR A 495 22.27 -2.22 -6.51
N ASP A 496 22.17 -2.41 -7.83
CA ASP A 496 22.50 -3.69 -8.49
C ASP A 496 24.00 -4.02 -8.42
N ASN A 497 24.83 -3.03 -8.06
CA ASN A 497 26.27 -3.18 -7.89
C ASN A 497 26.70 -3.00 -6.42
N HIS A 498 25.75 -3.16 -5.48
CA HIS A 498 26.02 -3.17 -4.04
C HIS A 498 26.63 -1.86 -3.52
N ILE A 499 26.29 -0.74 -4.13
CA ILE A 499 26.68 0.60 -3.68
C ILE A 499 25.47 1.24 -3.01
N ASP A 500 25.51 1.34 -1.68
CA ASP A 500 24.51 2.09 -0.93
C ASP A 500 24.77 3.60 -1.05
N PHE A 501 23.70 4.39 -1.06
CA PHE A 501 23.76 5.85 -1.22
C PHE A 501 22.64 6.52 -0.41
N ASP A 502 22.59 7.83 -0.31
CA ASP A 502 21.40 8.55 0.14
C ASP A 502 21.08 9.67 -0.86
N TYR A 503 19.82 10.07 -0.98
CA TYR A 503 19.44 11.24 -1.76
C TYR A 503 19.70 12.53 -0.99
N GLY A 504 20.18 13.56 -1.68
CA GLY A 504 20.32 14.93 -1.20
C GLY A 504 19.28 15.82 -1.86
N GLU A 505 18.35 16.32 -1.06
CA GLU A 505 17.32 17.27 -1.49
C GLU A 505 17.83 18.71 -1.30
N GLU A 506 17.64 19.59 -2.28
CA GLU A 506 18.34 20.88 -2.32
C GLU A 506 17.96 21.87 -1.19
N ASP A 507 16.72 21.83 -0.68
CA ASP A 507 16.31 22.65 0.47
C ASP A 507 16.85 22.07 1.79
N ILE A 508 16.78 20.75 1.96
CA ILE A 508 17.40 20.07 3.12
C ILE A 508 18.90 20.35 3.14
N LEU A 509 19.57 20.28 1.98
CA LEU A 509 20.99 20.64 1.84
C LEU A 509 21.26 22.10 2.19
N ALA A 510 20.39 23.03 1.78
CA ALA A 510 20.55 24.44 2.10
C ALA A 510 20.49 24.71 3.63
N ARG A 511 19.62 24.00 4.35
CA ARG A 511 19.41 24.21 5.80
C ARG A 511 20.32 23.37 6.70
N HIS A 512 20.62 22.14 6.28
CA HIS A 512 21.31 21.13 7.10
C HIS A 512 22.66 20.69 6.52
N GLY A 513 23.03 21.18 5.34
CA GLY A 513 24.26 20.86 4.64
C GLY A 513 25.47 21.64 5.16
N SER A 514 26.61 20.97 5.29
CA SER A 514 27.89 21.59 5.63
C SER A 514 29.06 20.78 5.08
N VAL A 515 30.25 21.38 5.04
CA VAL A 515 31.48 20.69 4.60
C VAL A 515 32.48 20.65 5.73
N ARG A 516 32.98 19.46 6.06
CA ARG A 516 33.98 19.24 7.11
C ARG A 516 35.01 18.22 6.66
N ASP A 517 36.28 18.60 6.68
CA ASP A 517 37.43 17.72 6.38
C ASP A 517 37.30 16.97 5.04
N GLY A 518 36.79 17.66 4.01
CA GLY A 518 36.57 17.08 2.68
C GLY A 518 35.39 16.11 2.59
N LEU A 519 34.51 16.08 3.61
CA LEU A 519 33.23 15.36 3.61
C LEU A 519 32.09 16.35 3.43
N LEU A 520 31.06 15.94 2.68
CA LEU A 520 29.78 16.64 2.67
C LEU A 520 28.92 16.05 3.81
N CYS A 521 28.53 16.88 4.78
CA CYS A 521 27.64 16.49 5.87
C CYS A 521 26.23 16.99 5.62
N VAL A 522 25.23 16.16 5.89
CA VAL A 522 23.81 16.53 5.88
C VAL A 522 23.19 16.03 7.18
N GLY A 523 22.90 16.95 8.09
CA GLY A 523 22.49 16.62 9.45
C GLY A 523 23.47 15.66 10.14
N LYS A 524 23.02 14.44 10.44
CA LYS A 524 23.84 13.39 11.09
C LYS A 524 24.73 12.59 10.14
N CYS A 525 24.48 12.63 8.83
CA CYS A 525 25.20 11.82 7.86
C CYS A 525 26.39 12.57 7.25
N ALA A 526 27.39 11.82 6.80
CA ALA A 526 28.57 12.35 6.10
C ALA A 526 28.91 11.48 4.90
N TYR A 527 29.27 12.11 3.78
CA TYR A 527 29.45 11.46 2.50
C TYR A 527 30.83 11.78 1.92
N HIS A 528 31.50 10.74 1.41
CA HIS A 528 32.81 10.82 0.77
C HIS A 528 32.72 11.08 -0.73
N THR A 529 31.58 10.75 -1.35
CA THR A 529 31.33 10.94 -2.78
C THR A 529 29.98 11.60 -2.97
N VAL A 530 29.93 12.61 -3.83
CA VAL A 530 28.69 13.26 -4.26
C VAL A 530 28.53 13.04 -5.75
N LEU A 531 27.37 12.50 -6.15
CA LEU A 531 26.99 12.22 -7.52
C LEU A 531 25.89 13.19 -7.96
N VAL A 532 26.14 13.92 -9.03
CA VAL A 532 25.15 14.73 -9.75
C VAL A 532 24.80 14.00 -11.05
N ALA A 533 23.56 13.57 -11.16
CA ALA A 533 23.08 12.75 -12.28
C ALA A 533 21.68 13.19 -12.69
N GLY A 534 21.47 13.43 -13.99
CA GLY A 534 20.14 13.75 -14.52
C GLY A 534 19.52 15.04 -14.00
N MET A 535 20.32 16.10 -13.84
CA MET A 535 19.88 17.40 -13.32
C MET A 535 20.13 18.50 -14.37
N GLU A 536 19.16 19.40 -14.58
CA GLU A 536 19.26 20.49 -15.57
C GLU A 536 19.49 21.86 -14.93
N THR A 537 18.87 22.11 -13.77
CA THR A 537 19.04 23.29 -12.93
C THR A 537 19.49 22.88 -11.53
N MET A 538 20.23 23.75 -10.83
CA MET A 538 20.70 23.57 -9.46
C MET A 538 20.49 24.86 -8.66
N ARG A 539 20.18 24.77 -7.36
CA ARG A 539 20.10 25.96 -6.50
C ARG A 539 21.47 26.61 -6.34
N THR A 540 21.49 27.94 -6.21
CA THR A 540 22.73 28.66 -5.86
C THR A 540 23.36 28.11 -4.57
N THR A 541 22.55 27.82 -3.54
CA THR A 541 23.00 27.27 -2.25
C THR A 541 23.66 25.89 -2.41
N THR A 542 23.07 24.99 -3.21
CA THR A 542 23.66 23.68 -3.52
C THR A 542 24.99 23.85 -4.25
N TRP A 543 25.05 24.73 -5.26
CA TRP A 543 26.29 25.00 -5.99
C TRP A 543 27.41 25.51 -5.07
N GLU A 544 27.11 26.46 -4.18
CA GLU A 544 28.08 26.99 -3.21
C GLU A 544 28.62 25.90 -2.28
N LEU A 545 27.73 25.03 -1.79
CA LEU A 545 28.09 23.91 -0.93
C LEU A 545 28.98 22.90 -1.67
N LEU A 546 28.67 22.56 -2.93
CA LEU A 546 29.48 21.64 -3.74
C LEU A 546 30.83 22.24 -4.14
N GLU A 547 30.89 23.56 -4.37
CA GLU A 547 32.14 24.28 -4.62
C GLU A 547 33.07 24.18 -3.40
N GLU A 548 32.54 24.40 -2.20
CA GLU A 548 33.30 24.28 -0.96
C GLU A 548 33.73 22.83 -0.69
N TYR A 549 32.82 21.88 -0.89
CA TYR A 549 33.10 20.44 -0.76
C TYR A 549 34.25 20.01 -1.67
N ARG A 550 34.19 20.43 -2.94
CA ARG A 550 35.30 20.21 -3.87
C ARG A 550 36.56 20.84 -3.30
N LYS A 551 36.56 22.13 -2.95
CA LYS A 551 37.75 22.87 -2.47
C LYS A 551 38.50 22.13 -1.37
N GLN A 552 37.78 21.50 -0.43
CA GLN A 552 38.36 20.70 0.65
C GLN A 552 38.83 19.28 0.24
N GLY A 553 38.79 18.93 -1.04
CA GLY A 553 39.27 17.65 -1.57
C GLY A 553 38.18 16.58 -1.71
N GLY A 554 36.91 16.93 -1.52
CA GLY A 554 35.78 16.03 -1.68
C GLY A 554 35.68 15.44 -3.09
N ARG A 555 35.22 14.19 -3.19
CA ARG A 555 35.00 13.51 -4.47
C ARG A 555 33.64 13.92 -5.04
N LEU A 556 33.64 14.79 -6.04
CA LEU A 556 32.45 15.25 -6.75
C LEU A 556 32.43 14.67 -8.17
N VAL A 557 31.34 13.99 -8.52
CA VAL A 557 31.15 13.30 -9.79
C VAL A 557 29.91 13.83 -10.52
N PHE A 558 30.08 14.25 -11.77
CA PHE A 558 28.99 14.61 -12.67
C PHE A 558 28.82 13.51 -13.73
N ALA A 559 27.67 12.83 -13.73
CA ALA A 559 27.34 11.80 -14.70
C ALA A 559 26.46 12.35 -15.82
N GLY A 560 27.03 12.39 -17.03
CA GLY A 560 26.43 12.99 -18.21
C GLY A 560 26.68 14.49 -18.31
N GLU A 561 25.68 15.22 -18.80
CA GLU A 561 25.72 16.67 -18.94
C GLU A 561 25.59 17.33 -17.57
N ALA A 562 26.52 18.23 -17.24
CA ALA A 562 26.40 19.06 -16.04
C ALA A 562 25.26 20.08 -16.21
N PRO A 563 24.54 20.43 -15.14
CA PRO A 563 23.48 21.44 -15.17
C PRO A 563 23.91 22.70 -15.92
N GLY A 564 23.06 23.15 -16.84
CA GLY A 564 23.27 24.37 -17.62
C GLY A 564 22.67 25.62 -16.97
N TYR A 565 21.95 25.43 -15.87
CA TYR A 565 21.17 26.47 -15.21
C TYR A 565 21.47 26.48 -13.71
N VAL A 566 21.41 27.68 -13.12
CA VAL A 566 21.38 27.90 -11.67
C VAL A 566 20.14 28.72 -11.36
N ASP A 567 19.30 28.25 -10.45
CA ASP A 567 17.98 28.86 -10.15
C ASP A 567 17.13 29.10 -11.43
N VAL A 568 17.19 28.16 -12.39
CA VAL A 568 16.53 28.21 -13.71
C VAL A 568 17.07 29.33 -14.62
N GLN A 569 18.15 30.00 -14.25
CA GLN A 569 18.84 30.98 -15.10
C GLN A 569 20.06 30.36 -15.80
N PRO A 570 20.26 30.58 -17.11
CA PRO A 570 21.44 30.09 -17.81
C PRO A 570 22.73 30.50 -17.12
N SER A 571 23.61 29.54 -16.81
CA SER A 571 24.82 29.79 -16.03
C SER A 571 25.92 28.79 -16.33
N GLU A 572 27.15 29.27 -16.50
CA GLU A 572 28.33 28.41 -16.68
C GLU A 572 28.91 27.91 -15.35
N LYS A 573 28.45 28.41 -14.20
CA LYS A 573 29.02 28.11 -12.87
C LYS A 573 29.14 26.61 -12.57
N VAL A 574 28.07 25.85 -12.80
CA VAL A 574 28.05 24.41 -12.52
C VAL A 574 28.89 23.63 -13.53
N ARG A 575 28.92 24.06 -14.80
CA ARG A 575 29.79 23.47 -15.83
C ARG A 575 31.27 23.72 -15.54
N GLU A 576 31.63 24.90 -15.03
CA GLU A 576 32.99 25.20 -14.58
C GLU A 576 33.40 24.39 -13.35
N LEU A 577 32.48 24.16 -12.41
CA LEU A 577 32.69 23.24 -11.30
C LEU A 577 32.91 21.81 -11.82
N ALA A 578 32.08 21.33 -12.75
CA ALA A 578 32.21 20.00 -13.35
C ALA A 578 33.56 19.78 -14.06
N ARG A 579 34.07 20.80 -14.78
CA ARG A 579 35.41 20.75 -15.41
C ARG A 579 36.56 20.63 -14.39
N ARG A 580 36.37 21.12 -13.17
CA ARG A 580 37.33 21.01 -12.04
C ARG A 580 37.08 19.78 -11.16
N ALA A 581 36.00 19.05 -11.41
CA ALA A 581 35.59 17.83 -10.74
C ALA A 581 35.75 16.63 -11.69
N GLN A 582 35.16 15.48 -11.34
CA GLN A 582 35.15 14.31 -12.21
C GLN A 582 33.88 14.33 -13.08
N GLN A 583 34.00 14.56 -14.39
CA GLN A 583 32.88 14.43 -15.33
C GLN A 583 33.00 13.13 -16.14
N ILE A 584 31.93 12.33 -16.15
CA ILE A 584 31.89 11.02 -16.81
C ILE A 584 30.65 10.90 -17.72
N PRO A 585 30.67 10.01 -18.73
CA PRO A 585 29.44 9.63 -19.43
C PRO A 585 28.39 9.03 -18.48
N PHE A 586 27.11 9.20 -18.80
CA PHE A 586 26.02 8.54 -18.09
C PHE A 586 25.95 7.06 -18.52
N GLU A 587 26.85 6.26 -18.00
CA GLU A 587 27.01 4.83 -18.31
C GLU A 587 27.18 4.06 -16.99
N LYS A 588 26.54 2.89 -16.89
CA LYS A 588 26.54 2.05 -15.69
C LYS A 588 27.95 1.81 -15.15
N GLU A 589 28.87 1.36 -16.00
CA GLU A 589 30.24 1.00 -15.61
C GLU A 589 31.03 2.21 -15.09
N LYS A 590 30.78 3.40 -15.65
CA LYS A 590 31.46 4.64 -15.25
C LYS A 590 30.96 5.17 -13.91
N ILE A 591 29.65 5.12 -13.69
CA ILE A 591 29.04 5.53 -12.43
C ILE A 591 29.49 4.58 -11.32
N VAL A 592 29.37 3.27 -11.52
CA VAL A 592 29.76 2.24 -10.54
C VAL A 592 31.23 2.36 -10.14
N SER A 593 32.14 2.49 -11.11
CA SER A 593 33.58 2.64 -10.82
C SER A 593 33.94 3.95 -10.11
N SER A 594 33.12 5.00 -10.24
CA SER A 594 33.35 6.29 -9.60
C SER A 594 32.81 6.35 -8.18
N CYS A 595 31.76 5.58 -7.88
CA CYS A 595 31.10 5.55 -6.57
C CYS A 595 31.53 4.36 -5.68
N SER A 596 32.12 3.31 -6.24
CA SER A 596 32.49 2.12 -5.47
C SER A 596 33.72 2.34 -4.57
N ALA A 597 33.63 1.80 -3.34
CA ALA A 597 34.75 1.65 -2.41
C ALA A 597 35.24 0.18 -2.28
N GLN A 598 34.70 -0.77 -3.06
CA GLN A 598 35.02 -2.21 -3.06
C GLN A 598 34.92 -2.99 -1.72
N GLN A 599 34.17 -2.48 -0.74
CA GLN A 599 34.03 -3.16 0.56
C GLN A 599 33.36 -4.53 0.46
N ILE A 600 32.39 -4.69 -0.46
CA ILE A 600 31.64 -5.93 -0.66
C ILE A 600 31.66 -6.36 -2.12
N LYS A 601 31.66 -7.68 -2.36
CA LYS A 601 31.57 -8.27 -3.68
C LYS A 601 30.82 -9.59 -3.63
N LEU A 602 29.82 -9.74 -4.49
CA LEU A 602 29.17 -11.03 -4.76
C LEU A 602 29.72 -11.66 -6.04
N THR A 603 29.94 -12.97 -6.01
CA THR A 603 30.34 -13.75 -7.19
C THR A 603 29.48 -15.01 -7.32
N GLY A 604 29.17 -15.39 -8.55
CA GLY A 604 28.24 -16.48 -8.85
C GLY A 604 27.49 -16.18 -10.15
N LYS A 605 26.81 -17.18 -10.71
CA LYS A 605 26.12 -17.04 -12.00
C LYS A 605 25.02 -15.97 -11.96
N ASN A 606 24.26 -15.92 -10.86
CA ASN A 606 23.11 -15.03 -10.67
C ASN A 606 23.35 -14.01 -9.53
N ALA A 607 24.61 -13.72 -9.21
CA ALA A 607 24.98 -12.87 -8.06
C ALA A 607 24.49 -11.42 -8.17
N SER A 608 24.28 -10.92 -9.40
CA SER A 608 23.72 -9.58 -9.65
C SER A 608 22.24 -9.44 -9.29
N GLY A 609 21.52 -10.56 -9.15
CA GLY A 609 20.13 -10.57 -8.67
C GLY A 609 20.00 -10.53 -7.15
N VAL A 610 21.11 -10.59 -6.41
CA VAL A 610 21.12 -10.52 -4.95
C VAL A 610 21.51 -9.11 -4.53
N ALA A 611 20.57 -8.39 -3.93
CA ALA A 611 20.79 -7.08 -3.34
C ALA A 611 21.40 -7.22 -1.94
N VAL A 612 22.15 -6.21 -1.50
CA VAL A 612 22.84 -6.23 -0.22
C VAL A 612 22.76 -4.88 0.48
N GLN A 613 22.52 -4.94 1.79
CA GLN A 613 22.63 -3.80 2.69
C GLN A 613 23.56 -4.19 3.85
N MET A 614 24.48 -3.28 4.21
CA MET A 614 25.48 -3.47 5.26
C MET A 614 25.33 -2.38 6.32
N ARG A 615 25.32 -2.76 7.59
CA ARG A 615 25.30 -1.84 8.74
C ARG A 615 26.43 -2.15 9.73
N LYS A 616 26.81 -1.15 10.51
CA LYS A 616 27.74 -1.27 11.62
C LYS A 616 27.11 -0.82 12.93
N THR A 617 27.49 -1.47 14.01
CA THR A 617 27.01 -1.14 15.35
C THR A 617 28.08 -1.64 16.31
N GLY A 618 28.76 -0.74 17.03
CA GLY A 618 29.89 -1.13 17.86
C GLY A 618 31.03 -1.78 17.08
N GLN A 619 31.33 -3.04 17.39
CA GLN A 619 32.37 -3.85 16.72
C GLN A 619 31.77 -4.87 15.74
N GLU A 620 30.46 -4.86 15.57
CA GLU A 620 29.71 -5.83 14.80
C GLU A 620 29.32 -5.26 13.44
N THR A 621 29.41 -6.11 12.42
CA THR A 621 28.92 -5.83 11.07
C THR A 621 27.69 -6.68 10.81
N LEU A 622 26.59 -6.05 10.38
CA LEU A 622 25.33 -6.69 10.03
C LEU A 622 25.12 -6.62 8.53
N ILE A 623 24.68 -7.71 7.91
CA ILE A 623 24.51 -7.80 6.45
C ILE A 623 23.18 -8.45 6.14
N PHE A 624 22.33 -7.74 5.39
CA PHE A 624 21.10 -8.26 4.83
C PHE A 624 21.33 -8.50 3.34
N LEU A 625 21.25 -9.76 2.90
CA LEU A 625 21.22 -10.15 1.50
C LEU A 625 19.82 -10.62 1.11
N LEU A 626 19.33 -10.21 -0.06
CA LEU A 626 18.02 -10.60 -0.58
C LEU A 626 18.13 -10.98 -2.06
N ASN A 627 17.66 -12.16 -2.44
CA ASN A 627 17.44 -12.47 -3.85
C ASN A 627 16.21 -11.71 -4.36
N MET A 628 16.42 -10.67 -5.16
CA MET A 628 15.36 -9.83 -5.71
C MET A 628 14.54 -10.53 -6.80
N ASP A 629 15.02 -11.66 -7.33
CA ASP A 629 14.26 -12.50 -8.26
C ASP A 629 13.33 -13.44 -7.49
N ARG A 630 12.03 -13.16 -7.57
CA ARG A 630 10.94 -13.87 -6.88
C ARG A 630 10.56 -15.18 -7.56
N ASP A 631 10.95 -15.37 -8.81
CA ASP A 631 10.60 -16.55 -9.62
C ASP A 631 11.75 -17.55 -9.73
N HIS A 632 13.00 -17.07 -9.61
CA HIS A 632 14.19 -17.89 -9.85
C HIS A 632 15.19 -17.85 -8.69
N ALA A 633 15.72 -19.02 -8.37
CA ALA A 633 16.82 -19.15 -7.42
C ALA A 633 18.11 -18.51 -7.96
N ALA A 634 18.80 -17.71 -7.15
CA ALA A 634 20.16 -17.28 -7.47
C ALA A 634 21.18 -18.43 -7.35
N GLY A 635 20.82 -19.51 -6.65
CA GLY A 635 21.68 -20.67 -6.48
C GLY A 635 22.90 -20.34 -5.64
N LYS A 636 24.07 -20.90 -5.99
CA LYS A 636 25.32 -20.69 -5.23
C LYS A 636 25.90 -19.30 -5.50
N VAL A 637 26.04 -18.50 -4.45
CA VAL A 637 26.65 -17.17 -4.46
C VAL A 637 27.74 -17.14 -3.39
N THR A 638 28.88 -16.51 -3.67
CA THR A 638 29.94 -16.28 -2.68
C THR A 638 30.01 -14.79 -2.37
N LEU A 639 29.77 -14.46 -1.10
CA LEU A 639 29.98 -13.14 -0.53
C LEU A 639 31.45 -12.98 -0.16
N SER A 640 32.09 -11.90 -0.62
CA SER A 640 33.46 -11.53 -0.28
C SER A 640 33.50 -10.13 0.31
N LEU A 641 34.07 -9.97 1.51
CA LEU A 641 34.11 -8.71 2.24
C LEU A 641 35.45 -8.47 2.96
N GLU A 642 35.80 -7.19 3.11
CA GLU A 642 36.96 -6.70 3.88
C GLU A 642 36.62 -6.51 5.36
N GLU A 643 36.16 -7.58 6.00
CA GLU A 643 35.87 -7.60 7.44
C GLU A 643 36.62 -8.75 8.11
N ASP A 644 37.08 -8.50 9.33
CA ASP A 644 37.60 -9.52 10.23
C ASP A 644 36.51 -9.95 11.22
N GLY A 645 36.56 -11.20 11.67
CA GLY A 645 35.62 -11.72 12.66
C GLY A 645 35.12 -13.12 12.32
N TYR A 646 33.96 -13.44 12.88
CA TYR A 646 33.33 -14.75 12.78
C TYR A 646 31.88 -14.58 12.30
N PRO A 647 31.55 -15.02 11.07
CA PRO A 647 30.21 -14.90 10.51
C PRO A 647 29.24 -15.91 11.13
N GLU A 648 28.08 -15.40 11.52
CA GLU A 648 26.91 -16.16 11.98
C GLU A 648 25.73 -15.88 11.05
N LEU A 649 24.91 -16.89 10.77
CA LEU A 649 23.64 -16.78 10.05
C LEU A 649 22.51 -16.74 11.07
N TRP A 650 21.76 -15.65 11.05
CA TRP A 650 20.61 -15.42 11.93
C TRP A 650 19.35 -15.60 11.09
N ASP A 651 18.67 -16.74 11.26
CA ASP A 651 17.50 -17.10 10.45
C ASP A 651 16.24 -16.40 11.00
N ALA A 652 15.74 -15.39 10.28
CA ALA A 652 14.58 -14.63 10.70
C ALA A 652 13.29 -15.46 10.73
N MET A 653 13.19 -16.53 9.94
CA MET A 653 12.01 -17.39 9.92
C MET A 653 11.91 -18.21 11.22
N SER A 654 13.00 -18.84 11.63
CA SER A 654 13.01 -19.75 12.78
C SER A 654 13.49 -19.11 14.09
N GLY A 655 14.16 -17.96 14.03
CA GLY A 655 14.86 -17.35 15.17
C GLY A 655 16.18 -18.05 15.52
N LYS A 656 16.58 -19.09 14.79
CA LYS A 656 17.81 -19.86 15.07
C LYS A 656 19.06 -19.14 14.57
N ILE A 657 20.15 -19.31 15.30
CA ILE A 657 21.46 -18.76 14.96
C ILE A 657 22.45 -19.91 14.75
N ALA A 658 23.23 -19.84 13.68
CA ALA A 658 24.23 -20.86 13.35
C ALA A 658 25.53 -20.25 12.81
N ALA A 659 26.67 -20.89 13.09
CA ALA A 659 27.96 -20.47 12.58
C ALA A 659 28.04 -20.69 11.06
N CYS A 660 28.55 -19.71 10.31
CA CYS A 660 28.78 -19.89 8.89
C CYS A 660 30.10 -20.62 8.60
N VAL A 661 30.11 -21.42 7.53
CA VAL A 661 31.37 -21.87 6.93
C VAL A 661 31.94 -20.71 6.13
N PHE A 662 33.21 -20.35 6.36
CA PHE A 662 33.89 -19.30 5.62
C PHE A 662 35.39 -19.62 5.49
N ARG A 663 36.07 -18.90 4.60
CA ARG A 663 37.54 -18.94 4.50
C ARG A 663 38.09 -17.53 4.35
N LYS A 664 39.33 -17.33 4.78
CA LYS A 664 40.08 -16.09 4.50
C LYS A 664 40.95 -16.31 3.26
N LYS A 665 40.81 -15.44 2.25
CA LYS A 665 41.60 -15.48 1.01
C LYS A 665 41.93 -14.05 0.58
N ASP A 666 43.19 -13.79 0.27
CA ASP A 666 43.68 -12.48 -0.20
C ASP A 666 43.26 -11.31 0.72
N GLY A 667 43.27 -11.54 2.04
CA GLY A 667 42.86 -10.55 3.05
C GLY A 667 41.34 -10.33 3.19
N ARG A 668 40.52 -11.07 2.44
CA ARG A 668 39.05 -10.97 2.47
C ARG A 668 38.42 -12.23 3.06
N MET A 669 37.29 -12.06 3.74
CA MET A 669 36.43 -13.16 4.16
C MET A 669 35.56 -13.60 2.98
N GLU A 670 35.52 -14.90 2.68
CA GLU A 670 34.65 -15.48 1.66
C GLU A 670 33.63 -16.44 2.31
N ILE A 671 32.34 -16.14 2.15
CA ILE A 671 31.21 -16.88 2.70
C ILE A 671 30.38 -17.45 1.53
N PRO A 672 30.38 -18.78 1.30
CA PRO A 672 29.50 -19.42 0.34
C PRO A 672 28.07 -19.51 0.86
N LEU A 673 27.12 -19.01 0.09
CA LEU A 673 25.68 -18.97 0.37
C LEU A 673 24.91 -19.65 -0.77
N THR A 674 23.67 -20.04 -0.49
CA THR A 674 22.72 -20.49 -1.51
C THR A 674 21.39 -19.79 -1.29
N PHE A 675 20.77 -19.33 -2.37
CA PHE A 675 19.49 -18.61 -2.35
C PHE A 675 18.46 -19.30 -3.24
N ALA A 676 17.29 -19.58 -2.67
CA ALA A 676 16.04 -19.82 -3.39
C ALA A 676 15.47 -18.50 -3.95
N ALA A 677 14.36 -18.61 -4.68
CA ALA A 677 13.66 -17.43 -5.20
C ALA A 677 13.11 -16.60 -4.04
N GLY A 678 13.31 -15.28 -4.05
CA GLY A 678 12.86 -14.38 -2.97
C GLY A 678 13.47 -14.63 -1.57
N GLU A 679 14.53 -15.44 -1.46
CA GLU A 679 15.12 -15.78 -0.15
C GLU A 679 16.08 -14.70 0.34
N GLU A 680 16.01 -14.43 1.65
CA GLU A 680 16.90 -13.57 2.40
C GLU A 680 17.97 -14.35 3.19
N LYS A 681 19.07 -13.67 3.52
CA LYS A 681 20.05 -14.11 4.51
C LYS A 681 20.47 -12.91 5.36
N LEU A 682 20.39 -13.07 6.69
CA LEU A 682 20.92 -12.11 7.65
C LEU A 682 22.22 -12.67 8.24
N LEU A 683 23.32 -11.98 7.99
CA LEU A 683 24.63 -12.33 8.55
C LEU A 683 25.04 -11.33 9.61
N VAL A 684 25.60 -11.85 10.69
CA VAL A 684 26.23 -11.06 11.75
C VAL A 684 27.69 -11.46 11.83
N ILE A 685 28.59 -10.51 11.59
CA ILE A 685 30.04 -10.70 11.75
C ILE A 685 30.40 -10.22 13.14
N THR A 686 30.73 -11.17 14.01
CA THR A 686 31.11 -10.88 15.40
C THR A 686 32.63 -10.73 15.52
N ALA A 687 33.08 -9.82 16.39
CA ALA A 687 34.50 -9.59 16.61
C ALA A 687 35.21 -10.78 17.29
N GLN A 688 34.48 -11.59 18.05
CA GLN A 688 35.01 -12.75 18.79
C GLN A 688 34.26 -14.03 18.41
N CYS A 689 34.97 -15.15 18.39
CA CYS A 689 34.35 -16.44 18.15
C CYS A 689 33.49 -16.81 19.36
N ARG A 690 32.16 -16.88 19.17
CA ARG A 690 31.21 -17.27 20.20
C ARG A 690 30.82 -18.75 20.06
N PRO A 691 30.35 -19.42 21.13
CA PRO A 691 29.74 -20.74 21.02
C PRO A 691 28.46 -20.67 20.18
N CYS A 692 28.55 -21.09 18.92
CA CYS A 692 27.43 -21.03 17.98
C CYS A 692 27.24 -22.40 17.31
N PRO A 693 26.01 -22.96 17.26
CA PRO A 693 25.75 -24.25 16.64
C PRO A 693 26.22 -24.30 15.18
N LYS A 694 26.74 -25.45 14.74
CA LYS A 694 27.02 -25.66 13.31
C LYS A 694 25.75 -26.09 12.60
N PRO A 695 25.56 -25.73 11.31
CA PRO A 695 24.44 -26.22 10.53
C PRO A 695 24.41 -27.74 10.49
N GLU A 696 23.26 -28.33 10.81
CA GLU A 696 23.05 -29.78 10.73
C GLU A 696 23.10 -30.25 9.27
N LYS A 697 23.74 -31.41 9.05
CA LYS A 697 23.82 -32.05 7.74
C LYS A 697 22.92 -33.27 7.75
N HIS A 698 21.87 -33.23 6.93
CA HIS A 698 20.98 -34.36 6.74
C HIS A 698 21.12 -34.90 5.31
N SER A 699 21.12 -36.23 5.18
CA SER A 699 20.96 -36.90 3.88
C SER A 699 19.52 -37.43 3.76
N TRP A 700 18.90 -37.19 2.61
CA TRP A 700 17.47 -37.42 2.41
C TRP A 700 17.20 -38.46 1.32
N GLU A 701 16.29 -39.39 1.58
CA GLU A 701 15.85 -40.42 0.64
C GLU A 701 14.38 -40.23 0.25
N LYS A 702 14.11 -40.14 -1.06
CA LYS A 702 12.75 -39.91 -1.57
C LYS A 702 11.87 -41.13 -1.34
N ILE A 703 10.66 -40.88 -0.82
CA ILE A 703 9.59 -41.88 -0.73
C ILE A 703 8.83 -41.90 -2.06
N SER A 704 8.70 -43.08 -2.66
CA SER A 704 8.09 -43.27 -3.97
C SER A 704 6.62 -43.69 -3.95
N CYS A 705 6.04 -43.95 -2.77
CA CYS A 705 4.67 -44.44 -2.61
C CYS A 705 3.78 -43.40 -1.92
N LEU A 706 3.33 -42.39 -2.67
CA LEU A 706 2.22 -41.53 -2.25
C LEU A 706 0.90 -42.09 -2.80
N PRO A 707 -0.23 -41.92 -2.08
CA PRO A 707 -1.52 -42.44 -2.54
C PRO A 707 -2.06 -41.62 -3.73
N GLU A 708 -2.79 -42.28 -4.63
CA GLU A 708 -3.49 -41.61 -5.75
C GLU A 708 -4.66 -40.73 -5.25
N GLU A 709 -5.30 -41.15 -4.15
CA GLU A 709 -6.41 -40.49 -3.49
C GLU A 709 -6.15 -40.40 -1.99
N TYR A 710 -6.44 -39.24 -1.42
CA TYR A 710 -6.23 -38.90 -0.02
C TYR A 710 -7.54 -38.93 0.73
N GLU A 711 -7.51 -39.48 1.95
CA GLU A 711 -8.48 -39.09 2.97
C GLU A 711 -8.24 -37.61 3.32
N TYR A 712 -9.32 -36.88 3.55
CA TYR A 712 -9.22 -35.46 3.81
C TYR A 712 -10.24 -34.99 4.85
N GLN A 713 -9.97 -33.81 5.41
CA GLN A 713 -10.86 -33.11 6.33
C GLN A 713 -10.96 -31.64 5.94
N LEU A 714 -12.19 -31.13 5.88
CA LEU A 714 -12.48 -29.70 5.76
C LEU A 714 -12.52 -29.09 7.18
N SER A 715 -11.94 -27.91 7.36
CA SER A 715 -12.04 -27.16 8.64
C SER A 715 -13.42 -26.55 8.87
N GLU A 716 -14.20 -26.38 7.81
CA GLU A 716 -15.52 -25.77 7.81
C GLU A 716 -16.41 -26.50 6.79
N GLU A 717 -17.72 -26.27 6.84
CA GLU A 717 -18.67 -26.84 5.88
C GLU A 717 -18.38 -26.37 4.45
N ASN A 718 -18.77 -27.17 3.45
CA ASN A 718 -18.63 -26.75 2.07
C ASN A 718 -19.67 -25.67 1.72
N ILE A 719 -19.34 -24.86 0.72
CA ILE A 719 -20.05 -23.63 0.39
C ILE A 719 -20.64 -23.73 -1.02
N CYS A 720 -21.89 -23.31 -1.17
CA CYS A 720 -22.49 -23.00 -2.46
C CYS A 720 -22.82 -21.49 -2.49
N VAL A 721 -22.16 -20.74 -3.37
CA VAL A 721 -22.41 -19.30 -3.54
C VAL A 721 -23.59 -19.11 -4.50
N LEU A 722 -24.54 -18.26 -4.11
CA LEU A 722 -25.67 -17.84 -4.92
C LEU A 722 -25.60 -16.31 -5.12
N ASP A 723 -25.00 -15.89 -6.22
CA ASP A 723 -24.79 -14.47 -6.58
C ASP A 723 -25.58 -14.04 -7.82
N MET A 724 -26.45 -14.92 -8.34
CA MET A 724 -27.37 -14.62 -9.44
C MET A 724 -28.80 -14.54 -8.91
N VAL A 725 -29.44 -13.38 -9.08
CA VAL A 725 -30.71 -13.04 -8.45
C VAL A 725 -31.71 -12.49 -9.47
N ARG A 726 -32.98 -12.83 -9.30
CA ARG A 726 -34.10 -12.13 -9.93
C ARG A 726 -34.82 -11.30 -8.87
N VAL A 727 -35.07 -10.03 -9.16
CA VAL A 727 -35.73 -9.10 -8.23
C VAL A 727 -37.12 -8.77 -8.74
N THR A 728 -38.11 -8.77 -7.87
CA THR A 728 -39.47 -8.31 -8.15
C THR A 728 -39.84 -7.21 -7.16
N LEU A 729 -40.27 -6.05 -7.67
CA LEU A 729 -40.73 -4.92 -6.87
C LEU A 729 -42.17 -5.14 -6.38
N GLU A 730 -42.59 -4.34 -5.41
CA GLU A 730 -43.94 -4.39 -4.82
C GLU A 730 -45.06 -4.20 -5.85
N ASP A 731 -44.83 -3.39 -6.89
CA ASP A 731 -45.79 -3.15 -7.97
C ASP A 731 -45.84 -4.28 -9.03
N GLY A 732 -45.09 -5.37 -8.81
CA GLY A 732 -45.04 -6.54 -9.67
C GLY A 732 -44.05 -6.44 -10.83
N ARG A 733 -43.34 -5.32 -11.00
CA ARG A 733 -42.24 -5.24 -11.98
C ARG A 733 -41.12 -6.22 -11.61
N GLY A 734 -40.80 -7.12 -12.54
CA GLY A 734 -39.69 -8.06 -12.40
C GLY A 734 -38.47 -7.59 -13.19
N LEU A 735 -37.31 -7.58 -12.54
CA LEU A 735 -36.00 -7.39 -13.17
C LEU A 735 -35.50 -8.72 -13.77
N PRO A 736 -34.70 -8.69 -14.85
CA PRO A 736 -34.05 -9.88 -15.36
C PRO A 736 -33.11 -10.51 -14.30
N CYS A 737 -32.85 -11.81 -14.43
CA CYS A 737 -31.87 -12.48 -13.57
C CYS A 737 -30.46 -11.96 -13.90
N ARG A 738 -29.75 -11.45 -12.90
CA ARG A 738 -28.42 -10.85 -13.03
C ARG A 738 -27.55 -11.16 -11.82
N GLU A 739 -26.26 -10.87 -11.93
CA GLU A 739 -25.36 -10.81 -10.79
C GLU A 739 -25.87 -9.75 -9.78
N VAL A 740 -25.76 -10.05 -8.48
CA VAL A 740 -26.38 -9.29 -7.36
C VAL A 740 -26.07 -7.80 -7.37
N LEU A 741 -24.83 -7.36 -7.59
CA LEU A 741 -24.48 -5.94 -7.61
C LEU A 741 -25.05 -5.22 -8.84
N LYS A 742 -25.13 -5.90 -9.98
CA LYS A 742 -25.81 -5.36 -11.17
C LYS A 742 -27.31 -5.24 -10.97
N ALA A 743 -27.93 -6.20 -10.27
CA ALA A 743 -29.33 -6.12 -9.90
C ALA A 743 -29.58 -4.96 -8.91
N ASP A 744 -28.68 -4.74 -7.96
CA ASP A 744 -28.72 -3.59 -7.03
C ASP A 744 -28.67 -2.26 -7.79
N ARG A 745 -27.74 -2.09 -8.74
CA ARG A 745 -27.63 -0.88 -9.56
C ARG A 745 -28.89 -0.61 -10.39
N GLU A 746 -29.43 -1.65 -11.05
CA GLU A 746 -30.67 -1.51 -11.84
C GLU A 746 -31.87 -1.13 -10.94
N LEU A 747 -31.98 -1.70 -9.74
CA LEU A 747 -33.00 -1.31 -8.77
C LEU A 747 -32.82 0.15 -8.32
N ARG A 748 -31.59 0.58 -8.02
CA ARG A 748 -31.28 1.95 -7.60
C ARG A 748 -31.59 2.99 -8.67
N ASP A 749 -31.32 2.67 -9.94
CA ASP A 749 -31.71 3.50 -11.08
C ASP A 749 -33.23 3.69 -11.15
N ILE A 750 -33.99 2.62 -10.89
CA ILE A 750 -35.47 2.66 -10.86
C ILE A 750 -35.99 3.49 -9.69
N LEU A 751 -35.33 3.41 -8.53
CA LEU A 751 -35.69 4.15 -7.32
C LEU A 751 -35.17 5.60 -7.34
N GLY A 752 -34.31 5.97 -8.29
CA GLY A 752 -33.74 7.30 -8.41
C GLY A 752 -32.74 7.65 -7.30
N ILE A 753 -32.00 6.67 -6.79
CA ILE A 753 -30.97 6.86 -5.75
C ILE A 753 -29.56 6.51 -6.27
N PRO A 754 -28.48 7.12 -5.74
CA PRO A 754 -27.11 6.83 -6.18
C PRO A 754 -26.70 5.37 -5.99
N TRP A 755 -25.76 4.90 -6.80
CA TRP A 755 -25.13 3.59 -6.64
C TRP A 755 -24.27 3.54 -5.36
N ARG A 756 -24.15 2.36 -4.76
CA ARG A 756 -23.17 2.12 -3.70
C ARG A 756 -21.77 1.93 -4.28
N GLY A 757 -20.76 2.24 -3.47
CA GLY A 757 -19.34 2.04 -3.78
C GLY A 757 -18.44 2.71 -2.73
N GLY A 758 -17.12 2.68 -2.92
CA GLY A 758 -16.15 3.27 -1.98
C GLY A 758 -16.33 4.78 -1.73
N GLU A 759 -16.82 5.50 -2.74
CA GLU A 759 -17.04 6.95 -2.68
C GLU A 759 -18.48 7.32 -2.26
N MET A 760 -19.29 6.35 -1.83
CA MET A 760 -20.67 6.63 -1.44
C MET A 760 -20.73 7.53 -0.19
N LEU A 761 -21.87 8.19 -0.02
CA LEU A 761 -22.17 8.93 1.20
C LEU A 761 -22.10 7.99 2.42
N GLN A 762 -21.38 8.37 3.47
CA GLN A 762 -21.25 7.51 4.64
C GLN A 762 -22.61 7.30 5.33
N PRO A 763 -22.95 6.08 5.76
CA PRO A 763 -24.20 5.80 6.46
C PRO A 763 -24.43 6.71 7.66
N TRP A 764 -23.39 6.94 8.48
CA TRP A 764 -23.50 7.82 9.64
C TRP A 764 -23.91 9.26 9.28
N TYR A 765 -23.44 9.77 8.14
CA TYR A 765 -23.74 11.13 7.70
C TYR A 765 -25.15 11.21 7.12
N GLU A 766 -25.55 10.22 6.32
CA GLU A 766 -26.91 10.10 5.81
C GLU A 766 -27.93 10.08 6.96
N GLU A 767 -27.68 9.26 8.00
CA GLU A 767 -28.54 9.18 9.19
C GLU A 767 -28.55 10.50 9.98
N LYS A 768 -27.39 11.14 10.17
CA LYS A 768 -27.31 12.43 10.87
C LYS A 768 -28.08 13.53 10.14
N LYS A 769 -28.03 13.53 8.80
CA LYS A 769 -28.66 14.55 7.95
C LYS A 769 -30.16 14.32 7.80
N ASN A 770 -30.58 13.10 7.50
CA ASN A 770 -31.94 12.77 7.08
C ASN A 770 -32.73 11.98 8.15
N GLY A 771 -32.09 11.54 9.23
CA GLY A 771 -32.64 10.61 10.20
C GLY A 771 -32.62 9.16 9.69
N ILE A 772 -32.97 8.23 10.58
CA ILE A 772 -33.20 6.84 10.21
C ILE A 772 -34.55 6.75 9.49
N PRO A 773 -34.62 6.26 8.24
CA PRO A 773 -35.89 6.11 7.53
C PRO A 773 -36.85 5.21 8.32
N ALA A 774 -38.07 5.70 8.58
CA ALA A 774 -39.09 4.93 9.30
C ALA A 774 -39.75 3.83 8.44
N GLU A 775 -39.75 4.01 7.12
CA GLU A 775 -40.37 3.11 6.15
C GLU A 775 -39.36 2.78 5.02
N PRO A 776 -39.41 1.57 4.45
CA PRO A 776 -38.57 1.21 3.31
C PRO A 776 -38.95 1.98 2.05
N LEU A 777 -37.98 2.17 1.15
CA LEU A 777 -38.21 2.75 -0.18
C LEU A 777 -39.08 1.83 -1.06
N SER A 778 -38.93 0.52 -0.86
CA SER A 778 -39.73 -0.53 -1.49
C SER A 778 -39.58 -1.81 -0.69
N VAL A 779 -40.61 -2.66 -0.68
CA VAL A 779 -40.43 -4.08 -0.35
C VAL A 779 -40.15 -4.84 -1.63
N ILE A 780 -39.03 -5.57 -1.69
CA ILE A 780 -38.64 -6.36 -2.86
C ILE A 780 -38.66 -7.85 -2.54
N ALA A 781 -38.84 -8.67 -3.57
CA ALA A 781 -38.65 -10.11 -3.50
C ALA A 781 -37.45 -10.52 -4.35
N MET A 782 -36.44 -11.11 -3.72
CA MET A 782 -35.26 -11.66 -4.36
C MET A 782 -35.41 -13.17 -4.52
N GLU A 783 -35.21 -13.69 -5.73
CA GLU A 783 -35.28 -15.11 -6.07
C GLU A 783 -33.90 -15.61 -6.50
N TYR A 784 -33.31 -16.50 -5.69
CA TYR A 784 -32.07 -17.23 -5.97
C TYR A 784 -32.41 -18.66 -6.36
N ARG A 785 -31.75 -19.19 -7.41
CA ARG A 785 -32.01 -20.55 -7.90
C ARG A 785 -30.76 -21.42 -7.88
N PHE A 786 -30.93 -22.65 -7.44
CA PHE A 786 -29.89 -23.68 -7.47
C PHE A 786 -30.51 -25.04 -7.77
N GLU A 787 -29.68 -26.00 -8.19
CA GLU A 787 -30.10 -27.37 -8.45
C GLU A 787 -29.50 -28.32 -7.41
N ALA A 788 -30.19 -29.41 -7.09
CA ALA A 788 -29.67 -30.45 -6.22
C ALA A 788 -29.85 -31.83 -6.87
N GLU A 789 -28.75 -32.54 -7.07
CA GLU A 789 -28.75 -33.98 -7.39
C GLU A 789 -28.69 -34.82 -6.11
N ALA A 790 -28.00 -34.32 -5.09
CA ALA A 790 -27.99 -34.89 -3.75
C ALA A 790 -28.59 -33.88 -2.76
N VAL A 791 -29.62 -34.32 -2.03
CA VAL A 791 -30.27 -33.49 -1.00
C VAL A 791 -29.46 -33.61 0.29
N PRO A 792 -28.85 -32.52 0.80
CA PRO A 792 -28.12 -32.56 2.06
C PRO A 792 -29.06 -32.82 3.23
N ARG A 793 -28.59 -33.58 4.22
CA ARG A 793 -29.36 -33.84 5.46
C ARG A 793 -29.54 -32.58 6.29
N GLU A 794 -28.47 -31.81 6.40
CA GLU A 794 -28.40 -30.54 7.12
C GLU A 794 -27.81 -29.50 6.18
N CYS A 795 -28.42 -28.33 6.17
CA CYS A 795 -27.99 -27.21 5.35
C CYS A 795 -28.37 -25.92 6.08
N SER A 796 -27.51 -24.91 6.00
CA SER A 796 -27.80 -23.58 6.52
C SER A 796 -27.75 -22.55 5.40
N LEU A 797 -28.63 -21.57 5.46
CA LEU A 797 -28.58 -20.35 4.67
C LEU A 797 -27.80 -19.29 5.45
N VAL A 798 -26.92 -18.58 4.76
CA VAL A 798 -26.21 -17.41 5.29
C VAL A 798 -26.43 -16.20 4.41
N LEU A 799 -26.72 -15.07 5.06
CA LEU A 799 -27.01 -13.79 4.42
C LEU A 799 -26.64 -12.61 5.32
N GLU A 800 -26.57 -11.43 4.74
CA GLU A 800 -26.45 -10.14 5.44
C GLU A 800 -27.82 -9.52 5.74
N ASP A 801 -27.82 -8.50 6.61
CA ASP A 801 -28.95 -7.63 6.90
C ASP A 801 -30.24 -8.39 7.24
N LEU A 802 -30.16 -9.40 8.13
CA LEU A 802 -31.33 -10.16 8.56
C LEU A 802 -32.41 -9.25 9.15
N GLU A 803 -32.03 -8.14 9.76
CA GLU A 803 -32.94 -7.10 10.25
C GLU A 803 -33.85 -6.48 9.18
N HIS A 804 -33.49 -6.57 7.89
CA HIS A 804 -34.27 -6.05 6.77
C HIS A 804 -35.07 -7.13 6.04
N VAL A 805 -34.87 -8.40 6.39
CA VAL A 805 -35.60 -9.52 5.80
C VAL A 805 -36.96 -9.68 6.49
N THR A 806 -38.02 -9.64 5.70
CA THR A 806 -39.40 -9.77 6.19
C THR A 806 -40.00 -11.16 5.94
N GLY A 807 -39.35 -12.00 5.15
CA GLY A 807 -39.73 -13.40 4.96
C GLY A 807 -38.74 -14.18 4.10
N ILE A 808 -38.60 -15.47 4.38
CA ILE A 808 -37.78 -16.41 3.58
C ILE A 808 -38.63 -17.64 3.28
N SER A 809 -38.60 -18.09 2.02
CA SER A 809 -39.20 -19.37 1.63
C SER A 809 -38.30 -20.14 0.67
N LEU A 810 -38.30 -21.47 0.80
CA LEU A 810 -37.68 -22.38 -0.16
C LEU A 810 -38.78 -23.21 -0.82
N GLY A 811 -39.08 -22.91 -2.09
CA GLY A 811 -40.29 -23.40 -2.74
C GLY A 811 -41.54 -22.97 -1.95
N GLU A 812 -42.34 -23.96 -1.51
CA GLU A 812 -43.55 -23.75 -0.71
C GLU A 812 -43.29 -23.74 0.81
N THR A 813 -42.05 -23.99 1.25
CA THR A 813 -41.72 -24.09 2.67
C THR A 813 -41.25 -22.74 3.20
N GLU A 814 -41.95 -22.20 4.20
CA GLU A 814 -41.48 -21.02 4.93
C GLU A 814 -40.31 -21.38 5.85
N ILE A 815 -39.30 -20.51 5.86
CA ILE A 815 -38.09 -20.66 6.67
C ILE A 815 -38.18 -19.67 7.85
N PRO A 816 -38.03 -20.12 9.10
CA PRO A 816 -38.03 -19.23 10.26
C PRO A 816 -36.91 -18.18 10.19
N LEU A 817 -37.27 -16.92 10.44
CA LEU A 817 -36.31 -15.80 10.54
C LEU A 817 -35.61 -15.79 11.89
N LYS A 818 -34.80 -16.82 12.14
CA LYS A 818 -34.06 -16.98 13.39
C LYS A 818 -32.61 -17.32 13.11
N ALA A 819 -31.71 -16.38 13.40
CA ALA A 819 -30.27 -16.63 13.38
C ALA A 819 -29.87 -17.60 14.51
N GLU A 820 -29.01 -18.56 14.18
CA GLU A 820 -28.40 -19.51 15.12
C GLU A 820 -26.93 -19.14 15.44
N GLY A 821 -26.42 -18.07 14.84
CA GLY A 821 -25.07 -17.56 15.05
C GLY A 821 -24.59 -16.74 13.85
N LYS A 822 -23.32 -16.33 13.91
CA LYS A 822 -22.63 -15.62 12.83
C LYS A 822 -21.68 -16.56 12.06
N TRP A 823 -21.45 -16.30 10.79
CA TRP A 823 -20.51 -17.07 9.95
C TRP A 823 -19.36 -16.20 9.44
N LEU A 824 -18.13 -16.51 9.87
CA LEU A 824 -16.87 -15.82 9.52
C LEU A 824 -16.76 -14.34 9.92
N ASP A 825 -17.85 -13.57 9.84
CA ASP A 825 -17.92 -12.15 10.15
C ASP A 825 -19.24 -11.81 10.85
N THR A 826 -19.28 -10.71 11.60
CA THR A 826 -20.45 -10.27 12.35
C THR A 826 -21.65 -9.90 11.47
N CYS A 827 -21.43 -9.61 10.18
CA CYS A 827 -22.51 -9.27 9.26
C CYS A 827 -23.31 -10.48 8.75
N PHE A 828 -22.77 -11.70 8.86
CA PHE A 828 -23.37 -12.88 8.23
C PHE A 828 -24.20 -13.70 9.22
N ASP A 829 -25.53 -13.58 9.15
CA ASP A 829 -26.44 -14.38 9.95
C ASP A 829 -26.64 -15.77 9.36
N ARG A 830 -26.51 -16.79 10.20
CA ARG A 830 -26.71 -18.20 9.83
C ARG A 830 -28.10 -18.67 10.26
N ILE A 831 -28.89 -19.17 9.31
CA ILE A 831 -30.22 -19.74 9.52
C ILE A 831 -30.21 -21.21 9.09
N SER A 832 -30.60 -22.11 9.98
CA SER A 832 -30.73 -23.54 9.62
C SER A 832 -31.98 -23.79 8.77
N LEU A 833 -31.80 -24.54 7.69
CA LEU A 833 -32.89 -24.92 6.80
C LEU A 833 -33.58 -26.19 7.33
N PRO A 834 -34.93 -26.24 7.39
CA PRO A 834 -35.64 -27.42 7.84
C PRO A 834 -35.32 -28.66 6.98
N SER A 835 -35.13 -29.81 7.62
CA SER A 835 -34.88 -31.07 6.91
C SER A 835 -35.97 -31.34 5.86
N GLY A 836 -35.55 -31.66 4.63
CA GLY A 836 -36.45 -31.98 3.52
C GLY A 836 -37.03 -30.79 2.75
N CYS A 837 -36.65 -29.54 3.08
CA CYS A 837 -37.07 -28.37 2.30
C CYS A 837 -36.36 -28.29 0.94
N ILE A 838 -35.08 -28.72 0.86
CA ILE A 838 -34.35 -28.89 -0.40
C ILE A 838 -34.85 -30.18 -1.06
N ARG A 839 -35.19 -30.11 -2.35
CA ARG A 839 -35.65 -31.26 -3.15
C ARG A 839 -34.70 -31.53 -4.30
N GLU A 840 -34.71 -32.75 -4.81
CA GLU A 840 -33.98 -33.09 -6.03
C GLU A 840 -34.50 -32.24 -7.22
N GLY A 841 -33.59 -31.77 -8.06
CA GLY A 841 -33.87 -30.85 -9.16
C GLY A 841 -33.76 -29.37 -8.76
N VAL A 842 -34.57 -28.53 -9.40
CA VAL A 842 -34.46 -27.06 -9.25
C VAL A 842 -35.15 -26.59 -7.97
N ASN A 843 -34.42 -25.84 -7.15
CA ASN A 843 -34.89 -25.19 -5.94
C ASN A 843 -34.89 -23.67 -6.14
N SER A 844 -35.87 -22.99 -5.53
CA SER A 844 -36.03 -21.53 -5.58
C SER A 844 -36.12 -20.99 -4.16
N LEU A 845 -35.07 -20.26 -3.76
CA LEU A 845 -34.98 -19.54 -2.51
C LEU A 845 -35.50 -18.12 -2.74
N ARG A 846 -36.59 -17.76 -2.07
CA ARG A 846 -37.19 -16.44 -2.13
C ARG A 846 -36.96 -15.71 -0.81
N ILE A 847 -36.46 -14.49 -0.88
CA ILE A 847 -36.24 -13.59 0.26
C ILE A 847 -37.05 -12.31 0.01
N THR A 848 -37.99 -12.01 0.89
CA THR A 848 -38.70 -10.72 0.91
C THR A 848 -37.94 -9.75 1.81
N TYR A 849 -37.66 -8.56 1.30
CA TYR A 849 -36.66 -7.66 1.87
C TYR A 849 -37.15 -6.21 1.84
N ALA A 850 -37.09 -5.53 2.98
CA ALA A 850 -37.39 -4.11 3.13
C ALA A 850 -36.16 -3.31 2.68
N TYR A 851 -36.25 -2.67 1.50
CA TYR A 851 -35.11 -2.02 0.86
C TYR A 851 -35.04 -0.54 1.24
N TYR A 852 -33.92 -0.14 1.85
CA TYR A 852 -33.57 1.22 2.25
C TYR A 852 -32.43 1.77 1.38
N LYS A 853 -32.17 3.08 1.48
CA LYS A 853 -31.07 3.72 0.76
C LYS A 853 -29.68 3.18 1.18
N THR A 854 -29.54 2.79 2.45
CA THR A 854 -28.28 2.37 3.10
C THR A 854 -27.95 0.89 2.93
N CYS A 855 -28.90 0.03 2.55
CA CYS A 855 -28.67 -1.40 2.35
C CYS A 855 -28.50 -1.74 0.86
N GLY A 856 -28.33 -3.02 0.51
CA GLY A 856 -28.40 -3.45 -0.87
C GLY A 856 -28.44 -4.95 -1.08
N ILE A 857 -28.50 -5.34 -2.36
CA ILE A 857 -28.60 -6.74 -2.76
C ILE A 857 -27.22 -7.39 -2.73
N GLU A 858 -27.10 -8.48 -1.97
CA GLU A 858 -25.85 -9.24 -1.79
C GLU A 858 -26.03 -10.72 -2.14
N ALA A 859 -24.91 -11.41 -2.37
CA ALA A 859 -24.91 -12.86 -2.53
C ALA A 859 -25.35 -13.55 -1.23
N VAL A 860 -25.97 -14.72 -1.37
CA VAL A 860 -26.30 -15.59 -0.23
C VAL A 860 -25.57 -16.92 -0.36
N TYR A 861 -25.35 -17.59 0.77
CA TYR A 861 -24.53 -18.80 0.82
C TYR A 861 -25.32 -19.96 1.41
N LEU A 862 -25.21 -21.12 0.79
CA LEU A 862 -25.61 -22.38 1.42
C LEU A 862 -24.38 -23.04 2.01
N LEU A 863 -24.47 -23.49 3.25
CA LEU A 863 -23.43 -24.22 3.97
C LEU A 863 -23.92 -25.62 4.31
N GLY A 864 -23.08 -26.63 4.11
CA GLY A 864 -23.38 -27.97 4.58
C GLY A 864 -22.42 -29.05 4.11
N ASN A 865 -22.79 -30.30 4.41
CA ASN A 865 -22.04 -31.49 4.01
C ASN A 865 -22.51 -31.99 2.63
N PHE A 866 -22.17 -31.22 1.59
CA PHE A 866 -22.46 -31.51 0.18
C PHE A 866 -21.27 -31.14 -0.71
N GLY A 867 -21.20 -31.70 -1.91
CA GLY A 867 -20.33 -31.23 -2.99
C GLY A 867 -21.05 -30.19 -3.86
N VAL A 868 -20.30 -29.44 -4.67
CA VAL A 868 -20.85 -28.53 -5.67
C VAL A 868 -20.21 -28.77 -7.02
N ARG A 869 -21.03 -28.91 -8.04
CA ARG A 869 -20.62 -29.03 -9.44
C ARG A 869 -21.09 -27.81 -10.22
N LEU A 870 -20.21 -27.25 -11.05
CA LEU A 870 -20.55 -26.10 -11.90
C LEU A 870 -20.94 -26.56 -13.29
N ASP A 871 -22.15 -26.23 -13.71
CA ASP A 871 -22.78 -26.72 -14.93
C ASP A 871 -23.12 -25.63 -15.95
N GLY A 872 -23.56 -26.04 -17.15
CA GLY A 872 -24.01 -25.11 -18.20
C GLY A 872 -22.92 -24.10 -18.62
N GLY A 873 -21.67 -24.57 -18.72
CA GLY A 873 -20.51 -23.71 -18.96
C GLY A 873 -20.07 -22.92 -17.71
N LYS A 874 -20.23 -23.51 -16.52
CA LYS A 874 -19.94 -22.92 -15.20
C LYS A 874 -20.84 -21.74 -14.81
N LYS A 875 -22.09 -21.73 -15.28
CA LYS A 875 -23.09 -20.69 -14.97
C LYS A 875 -24.05 -21.08 -13.85
N LYS A 876 -24.09 -22.37 -13.49
CA LYS A 876 -25.08 -22.92 -12.54
C LYS A 876 -24.37 -23.78 -11.50
N ALA A 877 -24.72 -23.58 -10.23
CA ALA A 877 -24.26 -24.43 -9.14
C ALA A 877 -25.27 -25.56 -8.90
N VAL A 878 -24.76 -26.79 -8.82
CA VAL A 878 -25.52 -28.03 -8.57
C VAL A 878 -24.98 -28.68 -7.31
N LEU A 879 -25.83 -28.92 -6.31
CA LEU A 879 -25.47 -29.64 -5.10
C LEU A 879 -25.35 -31.14 -5.39
N THR A 880 -24.23 -31.74 -5.01
CA THR A 880 -23.91 -33.16 -5.19
C THR A 880 -23.51 -33.79 -3.86
N GLU A 881 -23.23 -35.09 -3.84
CA GLU A 881 -22.60 -35.70 -2.66
C GLU A 881 -21.22 -35.07 -2.41
N LEU A 882 -20.86 -34.89 -1.14
CA LEU A 882 -19.51 -34.48 -0.77
C LEU A 882 -18.53 -35.59 -1.22
N PRO A 883 -17.40 -35.26 -1.89
CA PRO A 883 -16.43 -36.26 -2.31
C PRO A 883 -15.93 -37.06 -1.11
N LYS A 884 -15.86 -38.39 -1.21
CA LYS A 884 -15.37 -39.25 -0.12
C LYS A 884 -13.84 -39.14 0.06
N ARG A 885 -13.13 -38.87 -1.03
CA ARG A 885 -11.67 -38.72 -1.11
C ARG A 885 -11.33 -37.68 -2.16
N LEU A 886 -10.13 -37.09 -2.06
CA LEU A 886 -9.63 -36.12 -3.03
C LEU A 886 -8.35 -36.64 -3.69
N LYS A 887 -8.21 -36.39 -4.99
CA LYS A 887 -6.95 -36.60 -5.72
C LYS A 887 -6.05 -35.39 -5.54
N ALA A 888 -4.74 -35.61 -5.68
CA ALA A 888 -3.82 -34.50 -5.93
C ALA A 888 -4.23 -33.80 -7.23
N GLY A 889 -4.60 -32.51 -7.13
CA GLY A 889 -5.07 -31.72 -8.24
C GLY A 889 -5.94 -30.54 -7.79
N ASP A 890 -6.65 -29.98 -8.76
CA ASP A 890 -7.55 -28.84 -8.58
C ASP A 890 -8.85 -29.29 -7.89
N ILE A 891 -9.12 -28.79 -6.68
CA ILE A 891 -10.33 -29.14 -5.92
C ILE A 891 -11.60 -28.54 -6.53
N THR A 892 -11.48 -27.49 -7.35
CA THR A 892 -12.64 -26.84 -7.97
C THR A 892 -13.35 -27.76 -8.96
N ALA A 893 -12.63 -28.74 -9.51
CA ALA A 893 -13.16 -29.79 -10.36
C ALA A 893 -13.56 -31.07 -9.58
N GLN A 894 -13.38 -31.09 -8.26
CA GLN A 894 -13.60 -32.27 -7.41
C GLN A 894 -14.75 -32.07 -6.40
N GLY A 895 -15.67 -31.14 -6.66
CA GLY A 895 -16.83 -30.90 -5.80
C GLY A 895 -16.65 -29.75 -4.79
N LEU A 896 -15.53 -29.03 -4.83
CA LEU A 896 -15.21 -27.93 -3.91
C LEU A 896 -14.88 -26.61 -4.65
N PRO A 897 -15.69 -26.15 -5.63
CA PRO A 897 -15.40 -24.95 -6.42
C PRO A 897 -15.29 -23.67 -5.59
N PHE A 898 -16.17 -23.49 -4.61
CA PHE A 898 -16.23 -22.29 -3.78
C PHE A 898 -15.57 -22.45 -2.41
N TYR A 899 -15.03 -23.63 -2.10
CA TYR A 899 -14.42 -23.88 -0.80
C TYR A 899 -13.17 -23.02 -0.63
N SER A 900 -12.99 -22.43 0.54
CA SER A 900 -11.85 -21.53 0.76
C SER A 900 -11.35 -21.48 2.21
N GLY A 901 -11.76 -22.44 3.05
CA GLY A 901 -11.22 -22.64 4.39
C GLY A 901 -9.89 -23.40 4.34
N ARG A 902 -9.76 -24.42 5.21
CA ARG A 902 -8.58 -25.29 5.25
C ARG A 902 -8.92 -26.70 4.79
N ILE A 903 -8.01 -27.35 4.06
CA ILE A 903 -8.14 -28.77 3.69
C ILE A 903 -6.92 -29.50 4.21
N ARG A 904 -7.15 -30.47 5.09
CA ARG A 904 -6.15 -31.40 5.57
C ARG A 904 -6.18 -32.67 4.73
N TYR A 905 -5.06 -33.02 4.10
CA TYR A 905 -4.82 -34.27 3.37
C TYR A 905 -4.01 -35.21 4.27
N PHE A 906 -4.58 -36.34 4.66
CA PHE A 906 -3.89 -37.32 5.50
C PHE A 906 -2.84 -38.08 4.71
N LEU A 907 -1.62 -38.16 5.25
CA LEU A 907 -0.54 -38.94 4.67
C LEU A 907 -0.74 -40.43 4.97
N PRO A 908 -0.19 -41.34 4.15
CA PRO A 908 -0.15 -42.75 4.50
C PRO A 908 0.66 -42.97 5.79
N ASP A 909 0.51 -44.13 6.42
CA ASP A 909 1.31 -44.50 7.60
C ASP A 909 2.81 -44.53 7.23
N LEU A 910 3.52 -43.48 7.60
CA LEU A 910 4.96 -43.35 7.45
C LEU A 910 5.67 -43.96 8.66
N GLU A 911 6.85 -44.57 8.45
CA GLU A 911 7.69 -45.00 9.55
C GLU A 911 8.10 -43.82 10.45
N LYS A 912 8.40 -44.07 11.72
CA LYS A 912 8.90 -43.00 12.59
C LYS A 912 10.24 -42.45 12.11
N GLY A 913 10.41 -41.13 12.20
CA GLY A 913 11.66 -40.44 11.89
C GLY A 913 11.46 -38.99 11.45
N LEU A 914 12.55 -38.41 10.95
CA LEU A 914 12.59 -37.04 10.44
C LEU A 914 12.35 -37.04 8.93
N TYR A 915 11.51 -36.11 8.48
CA TYR A 915 11.08 -36.02 7.09
C TYR A 915 11.26 -34.61 6.55
N LYS A 916 11.68 -34.52 5.29
CA LYS A 916 11.68 -33.29 4.51
C LYS A 916 10.56 -33.35 3.48
N ILE A 917 9.60 -32.45 3.60
CA ILE A 917 8.39 -32.42 2.78
C ILE A 917 8.40 -31.16 1.93
N ARG A 918 8.19 -31.31 0.62
CA ARG A 918 8.03 -30.22 -0.33
C ARG A 918 6.62 -30.18 -0.87
N VAL A 919 5.94 -29.04 -0.76
CA VAL A 919 4.59 -28.82 -1.29
C VAL A 919 4.57 -27.50 -2.05
N ALA A 920 4.49 -27.54 -3.38
CA ALA A 920 4.55 -26.35 -4.23
C ALA A 920 3.37 -26.31 -5.20
N GLY A 921 3.01 -25.12 -5.68
CA GLY A 921 1.94 -24.93 -6.66
C GLY A 921 0.58 -25.32 -6.10
N THR A 922 0.13 -24.63 -5.05
CA THR A 922 -1.13 -24.92 -4.37
C THR A 922 -2.20 -23.85 -4.56
N ASN A 923 -1.78 -22.61 -4.82
CA ASN A 923 -2.60 -21.39 -4.70
C ASN A 923 -3.30 -21.29 -3.33
N ALA A 924 -2.71 -21.91 -2.30
CA ALA A 924 -3.08 -21.72 -0.91
C ALA A 924 -2.23 -20.59 -0.33
N ALA A 925 -2.78 -19.83 0.61
CA ALA A 925 -2.08 -18.74 1.28
C ALA A 925 -0.83 -19.22 2.05
N CYS A 926 -0.90 -20.44 2.59
CA CYS A 926 0.22 -21.16 3.15
C CYS A 926 -0.08 -22.65 3.26
N VAL A 927 0.95 -23.46 3.56
CA VAL A 927 0.82 -24.89 3.80
C VAL A 927 1.37 -25.24 5.18
N ARG A 928 0.64 -26.05 5.94
CA ARG A 928 1.09 -26.61 7.21
C ARG A 928 1.36 -28.10 7.03
N VAL A 929 2.49 -28.55 7.56
CA VAL A 929 2.80 -29.98 7.71
C VAL A 929 2.47 -30.33 9.15
N ILE A 930 1.44 -31.15 9.32
CA ILE A 930 0.99 -31.61 10.64
C ILE A 930 1.82 -32.81 11.03
N GLY A 931 2.52 -32.72 12.16
CA GLY A 931 3.44 -33.76 12.64
C GLY A 931 3.47 -33.80 14.16
N ARG A 932 4.63 -34.18 14.72
CA ARG A 932 4.83 -34.05 16.17
C ARG A 932 4.85 -32.58 16.61
N GLU A 933 5.53 -31.75 15.81
CA GLU A 933 5.44 -30.30 15.84
C GLU A 933 5.03 -29.85 14.43
N ASP A 934 4.06 -28.95 14.36
CA ASP A 934 3.57 -28.46 13.07
C ASP A 934 4.61 -27.53 12.43
N ALA A 935 4.86 -27.70 11.14
CA ALA A 935 5.78 -26.86 10.39
C ALA A 935 5.03 -26.05 9.31
N LEU A 936 5.44 -24.80 9.11
CA LEU A 936 4.86 -23.90 8.11
C LEU A 936 5.74 -23.87 6.85
N ILE A 937 5.09 -23.96 5.68
CA ILE A 937 5.68 -23.70 4.37
C ILE A 937 4.95 -22.48 3.80
N MET A 938 5.67 -21.38 3.66
CA MET A 938 5.14 -20.12 3.12
C MET A 938 6.06 -19.45 2.10
N GLN A 939 7.17 -20.10 1.71
CA GLN A 939 8.09 -19.53 0.72
C GLN A 939 8.91 -20.62 0.01
N ALA A 940 9.48 -20.29 -1.14
CA ALA A 940 10.50 -21.10 -1.81
C ALA A 940 11.65 -21.46 -0.83
N PRO A 941 12.21 -22.70 -0.89
CA PRO A 941 11.99 -23.76 -1.88
C PRO A 941 10.71 -24.59 -1.69
N TYR A 942 9.79 -24.11 -0.83
CA TYR A 942 8.54 -24.75 -0.43
C TYR A 942 8.73 -26.04 0.35
N GLU A 943 9.73 -26.04 1.23
CA GLU A 943 10.14 -27.21 1.99
C GLU A 943 10.07 -26.94 3.49
N ALA A 944 9.59 -27.94 4.25
CA ALA A 944 9.68 -27.98 5.70
C ALA A 944 10.29 -29.31 6.16
N VAL A 945 10.89 -29.28 7.34
CA VAL A 945 11.35 -30.48 8.05
C VAL A 945 10.39 -30.74 9.21
N SER A 946 9.89 -31.97 9.31
CA SER A 946 8.92 -32.40 10.32
C SER A 946 9.26 -33.78 10.84
N GLU A 947 9.15 -33.98 12.16
CA GLU A 947 9.19 -35.31 12.78
C GLU A 947 7.80 -35.96 12.69
N ASP A 948 7.76 -37.24 12.30
CA ASP A 948 6.54 -38.06 12.22
C ASP A 948 5.33 -37.36 11.56
N PRO A 949 5.44 -36.90 10.30
CA PRO A 949 4.36 -36.14 9.64
C PRO A 949 3.13 -37.01 9.37
N GLN A 950 1.96 -36.47 9.69
CA GLN A 950 0.66 -37.13 9.62
C GLN A 950 -0.24 -36.57 8.50
N ALA A 951 -0.14 -35.27 8.20
CA ALA A 951 -0.98 -34.64 7.20
C ALA A 951 -0.33 -33.40 6.57
N ILE A 952 -0.82 -33.03 5.39
CA ILE A 952 -0.55 -31.74 4.73
C ILE A 952 -1.84 -30.93 4.77
N GLU A 953 -1.84 -29.76 5.41
CA GLU A 953 -2.99 -28.86 5.49
C GLU A 953 -2.77 -27.63 4.62
N LEU A 954 -3.63 -27.45 3.62
CA LEU A 954 -3.67 -26.25 2.78
C LEU A 954 -4.60 -25.22 3.42
N VAL A 955 -4.18 -23.97 3.51
CA VAL A 955 -4.97 -22.86 4.05
C VAL A 955 -5.23 -21.85 2.92
N PHE A 956 -6.48 -21.69 2.48
CA PHE A 956 -6.81 -20.85 1.32
C PHE A 956 -7.14 -19.40 1.68
N GLY A 957 -7.09 -18.50 0.69
CA GLY A 957 -7.24 -17.06 0.91
C GLY A 957 -8.66 -16.49 0.80
N ARG A 958 -9.71 -17.29 0.59
CA ARG A 958 -11.12 -16.84 0.36
C ARG A 958 -11.49 -16.34 -1.04
N ARG A 959 -10.57 -16.37 -2.01
CA ARG A 959 -10.80 -15.86 -3.38
C ARG A 959 -12.01 -16.44 -4.12
N ASN A 960 -12.23 -17.74 -3.99
CA ASN A 960 -13.34 -18.43 -4.66
C ASN A 960 -14.68 -18.32 -3.90
N THR A 961 -14.72 -17.63 -2.76
CA THR A 961 -15.95 -17.38 -1.98
C THR A 961 -16.35 -15.91 -2.04
N PHE A 962 -15.41 -15.00 -1.78
CA PHE A 962 -15.67 -13.56 -1.63
C PHE A 962 -14.98 -12.68 -2.67
N GLY A 963 -14.21 -13.25 -3.60
CA GLY A 963 -13.56 -12.47 -4.65
C GLY A 963 -14.50 -12.10 -5.80
N PRO A 964 -14.01 -11.37 -6.82
CA PRO A 964 -14.80 -11.06 -8.00
C PRO A 964 -15.00 -12.34 -8.84
N LEU A 965 -16.14 -13.01 -8.64
CA LEU A 965 -16.43 -14.33 -9.21
C LEU A 965 -16.75 -14.30 -10.71
N HIS A 966 -16.99 -13.12 -11.28
CA HIS A 966 -17.38 -12.93 -12.68
C HIS A 966 -16.39 -12.10 -13.51
N GLN A 967 -15.27 -11.66 -12.91
CA GLN A 967 -14.24 -10.88 -13.58
C GLN A 967 -13.40 -11.74 -14.53
N TRP A 968 -13.03 -11.17 -15.68
CA TRP A 968 -12.04 -11.72 -16.60
C TRP A 968 -10.94 -10.70 -16.95
N PRO A 969 -9.65 -11.04 -16.81
CA PRO A 969 -9.10 -12.33 -16.35
C PRO A 969 -9.37 -12.62 -14.86
N ALA A 970 -9.17 -13.88 -14.44
CA ALA A 970 -9.43 -14.34 -13.07
C ALA A 970 -8.56 -13.63 -12.02
N VAL A 971 -7.34 -13.25 -12.42
CA VAL A 971 -6.35 -12.55 -11.61
C VAL A 971 -6.03 -11.21 -12.26
N ASP A 972 -5.94 -10.16 -11.47
CA ASP A 972 -5.55 -8.81 -11.87
C ASP A 972 -4.28 -8.37 -11.15
N ALA A 973 -3.67 -7.27 -11.60
CA ALA A 973 -2.50 -6.68 -10.97
C ALA A 973 -2.82 -5.95 -9.65
N ALA A 974 -4.06 -5.46 -9.52
CA ALA A 974 -4.54 -4.76 -8.32
C ALA A 974 -6.04 -4.98 -8.15
N TYR A 975 -6.52 -4.89 -6.90
CA TYR A 975 -7.90 -5.14 -6.51
C TYR A 975 -8.50 -3.95 -5.75
N GLY A 976 -9.64 -3.47 -6.22
CA GLY A 976 -10.46 -2.47 -5.55
C GLY A 976 -11.96 -2.69 -5.83
N PRO A 977 -12.83 -1.76 -5.42
CA PRO A 977 -14.27 -1.89 -5.62
C PRO A 977 -14.67 -2.16 -7.09
N GLY A 978 -13.94 -1.57 -8.05
CA GLY A 978 -14.20 -1.72 -9.48
C GLY A 978 -14.13 -3.17 -10.00
N ASN A 979 -13.35 -4.04 -9.35
CA ASN A 979 -13.19 -5.44 -9.74
C ASN A 979 -14.48 -6.27 -9.59
N PHE A 980 -15.40 -5.85 -8.73
CA PHE A 980 -16.66 -6.55 -8.46
C PHE A 980 -17.79 -6.15 -9.40
N VAL A 981 -17.63 -5.05 -10.12
CA VAL A 981 -18.67 -4.42 -10.94
C VAL A 981 -18.25 -4.32 -12.41
N THR A 982 -17.43 -5.28 -12.86
CA THR A 982 -16.90 -5.32 -14.23
C THR A 982 -18.00 -5.50 -15.28
N GLU A 983 -17.74 -4.95 -16.47
CA GLU A 983 -18.67 -4.97 -17.60
C GLU A 983 -17.97 -5.35 -18.93
N GLY A 984 -18.77 -5.59 -19.96
CA GLY A 984 -18.29 -5.84 -21.31
C GLY A 984 -17.30 -7.01 -21.38
N ARG A 985 -16.10 -6.75 -21.93
CA ARG A 985 -15.06 -7.77 -22.12
C ARG A 985 -14.45 -8.30 -20.82
N ALA A 986 -14.58 -7.55 -19.73
CA ALA A 986 -14.03 -7.87 -18.42
C ALA A 986 -15.01 -8.68 -17.54
N PHE A 987 -16.22 -8.97 -18.04
CA PHE A 987 -17.24 -9.72 -17.31
C PHE A 987 -17.61 -11.03 -18.01
N ARG A 988 -17.98 -12.05 -17.22
CA ARG A 988 -18.49 -13.34 -17.67
C ARG A 988 -19.70 -13.75 -16.84
N ASP A 989 -20.78 -14.22 -17.49
CA ASP A 989 -21.88 -14.86 -16.75
C ASP A 989 -21.48 -16.17 -16.06
N SER A 990 -20.38 -16.80 -16.51
CA SER A 990 -19.84 -18.01 -15.90
C SER A 990 -18.91 -17.64 -14.75
N TYR A 991 -18.92 -18.43 -13.69
CA TYR A 991 -17.94 -18.33 -12.62
C TYR A 991 -16.50 -18.44 -13.15
N VAL A 992 -15.68 -17.46 -12.79
CA VAL A 992 -14.26 -17.37 -13.08
C VAL A 992 -13.49 -17.58 -11.77
N LEU A 993 -13.13 -18.84 -11.52
CA LEU A 993 -12.48 -19.29 -10.28
C LEU A 993 -10.98 -19.53 -10.48
N ILE A 994 -10.21 -19.43 -9.39
CA ILE A 994 -8.80 -19.82 -9.34
C ILE A 994 -8.70 -21.31 -9.01
N LYS A 995 -7.83 -22.03 -9.73
CA LYS A 995 -7.51 -23.44 -9.40
C LYS A 995 -6.79 -23.48 -8.06
N GLN A 996 -7.14 -24.40 -7.17
CA GLN A 996 -6.50 -24.51 -5.86
C GLN A 996 -6.48 -25.97 -5.40
N GLY A 997 -5.54 -26.35 -4.53
CA GLY A 997 -5.36 -27.74 -4.08
C GLY A 997 -3.92 -28.22 -4.22
N LEU A 998 -3.69 -29.53 -4.18
CA LEU A 998 -2.37 -30.12 -4.46
C LEU A 998 -2.10 -30.17 -5.98
N LEU A 999 -1.95 -29.03 -6.65
CA LEU A 999 -1.84 -28.97 -8.12
C LEU A 999 -0.55 -29.62 -8.65
N LYS A 1000 0.47 -29.76 -7.79
CA LYS A 1000 1.64 -30.59 -8.01
C LYS A 1000 1.71 -31.65 -6.90
N GLU A 1001 2.21 -32.83 -7.26
CA GLU A 1001 2.38 -33.91 -6.29
C GLU A 1001 3.42 -33.52 -5.21
N PRO A 1002 3.11 -33.69 -3.91
CA PRO A 1002 4.07 -33.48 -2.84
C PRO A 1002 5.32 -34.33 -3.02
N VAL A 1003 6.46 -33.85 -2.53
CA VAL A 1003 7.69 -34.66 -2.48
C VAL A 1003 8.09 -34.88 -1.03
N ILE A 1004 8.00 -36.12 -0.58
CA ILE A 1004 8.37 -36.53 0.79
C ILE A 1004 9.70 -37.27 0.75
N ARG A 1005 10.62 -36.91 1.66
CA ARG A 1005 11.90 -37.58 1.81
C ARG A 1005 12.15 -37.91 3.29
N LYS A 1006 12.58 -39.13 3.59
CA LYS A 1006 12.99 -39.56 4.93
C LYS A 1006 14.48 -39.30 5.14
N GLU A 1007 14.87 -38.89 6.32
CA GLU A 1007 16.28 -38.81 6.70
C GLU A 1007 16.93 -40.22 6.66
N ARG A 1008 18.11 -40.32 6.05
CA ARG A 1008 18.97 -41.49 6.19
C ARG A 1008 19.76 -41.34 7.48
N LYS A 1009 19.62 -42.31 8.39
CA LYS A 1009 20.60 -42.47 9.47
C LYS A 1009 21.88 -43.00 8.84
N GLU A 1010 22.86 -42.13 8.61
CA GLU A 1010 24.21 -42.59 8.36
C GLU A 1010 24.65 -43.39 9.59
N ALA A 1011 25.04 -44.65 9.38
CA ALA A 1011 25.70 -45.41 10.44
C ALA A 1011 26.92 -44.58 10.85
N ALA A 1012 27.01 -44.23 12.14
CA ALA A 1012 28.17 -43.52 12.64
C ALA A 1012 29.42 -44.35 12.29
N ASP A 1013 30.27 -43.84 11.40
CA ASP A 1013 31.64 -44.33 11.28
C ASP A 1013 32.28 -44.07 12.64
N GLU A 1014 32.60 -45.16 13.36
CA GLU A 1014 33.27 -45.19 14.67
C GLU A 1014 34.61 -44.45 14.69
#